data_AF-A0A8C8Z3K6-F1
#
_entry.id   AF-A0A8C8Z3K6-F1
#
_cell.length_a   1.000
_cell.length_b   1.000
_cell.length_c   1.000
_cell.angle_alpha   90.00
_cell.angle_beta   90.00
_cell.angle_gamma   90.00
#
_symmetry.space_group_name_H-M   'P 1'
#
loop_
_entity.id
_entity.type
_entity.pdbx_description
1 polymer ?
#
loop_
_entity_poly.entity_id
_entity_poly.type
_entity_poly.pdbx_seq_one_letter_code
_entity_poly.pdbx_strand_id
1 'polypeptide(L)'
;MAEGLEVALTDFQSSRNNVRHHTQEISVDHLIVRRGQAFSITLYFSNGSFQPGLDNIIFVTETEDAVYLDSEPQRQEYVMNDYGFIYQGNKNWIRPCPWNYGQFEDNIIDVCLTLLDKSLHFQIDPATDCALRGSPIYVSRVVCAMINSNDDSGVLNGNWSENYTDGVNPAEWTGSVAILKQWRATGCQPVRYGQCWVFAAVMCTVMRCLGIPTRVITNFDSGHDTDGNLIIDEYYDNTGRILNNKKKDTIWNFHVWNECWMARQDLPPGYGGWQVLDATPQETSNGLYCCGPASVSAIKEGEVDLDYDTRFAFSMVNADCVSWLVHGGREQKLHRDTSSVGNFISTKSIQSDERDDITENYKYREGTPQERQAFLKALQKLEARRSQGSLRAGSQPLRPTPRIQEETRRLDTPSLRPSDIIQVSLKFQLLGRPNMGQDIRFVLLALNVSSQFKDLKVNLSAQSLLHDGSPLSPFWQDTAFITLAPQEAKTYPCTIPYSQYSQYLSTDKLIRISALGEEKSRPEKILANKIITLSYPSITINVLGPAIVNQPLSIEVIFSNPLSEQVADCVLTVEGSGVFKKQQRVLIGVLKPQHRARVILTTVPFKSGPRQIQANLRSDKFKDIKGYRNIYVDFGL
;
A
#
# COMPACT_ATOMS: atom_id res chain seq x y z
N MET A 1 -24.94 59.32 17.21
CA MET A 1 -24.08 58.27 16.63
C MET A 1 -25.03 57.35 15.88
N ALA A 2 -24.80 57.10 14.59
CA ALA A 2 -25.55 56.06 13.90
C ALA A 2 -25.18 54.72 14.55
N GLU A 3 -26.17 53.98 15.04
CA GLU A 3 -25.95 52.61 15.48
C GLU A 3 -25.52 51.79 14.26
N GLY A 4 -24.37 51.11 14.37
CA GLY A 4 -23.87 50.28 13.27
C GLY A 4 -24.81 49.10 13.02
N LEU A 5 -24.90 48.67 11.76
CA LEU A 5 -25.69 47.51 11.37
C LEU A 5 -25.24 46.27 12.15
N GLU A 6 -26.15 45.65 12.91
CA GLU A 6 -25.86 44.50 13.77
C GLU A 6 -26.49 43.23 13.20
N VAL A 7 -25.66 42.19 13.01
CA VAL A 7 -26.12 40.89 12.51
C VAL A 7 -26.79 40.12 13.65
N ALA A 8 -28.10 39.88 13.53
CA ALA A 8 -28.90 39.12 14.49
C ALA A 8 -28.79 37.60 14.26
N LEU A 9 -28.80 37.17 13.00
CA LEU A 9 -28.73 35.78 12.61
C LEU A 9 -28.02 35.65 11.27
N THR A 10 -27.14 34.66 11.17
CA THR A 10 -26.56 34.22 9.90
C THR A 10 -27.17 32.88 9.54
N ASP A 11 -28.01 32.85 8.51
CA ASP A 11 -28.44 31.60 7.88
C ASP A 11 -27.42 31.24 6.80
N PHE A 12 -26.67 30.17 7.05
CA PHE A 12 -25.67 29.66 6.15
C PHE A 12 -26.25 28.88 4.96
N GLN A 13 -27.57 28.73 4.86
CA GLN A 13 -28.25 27.92 3.85
C GLN A 13 -27.61 26.54 3.65
N SER A 14 -27.19 25.90 4.76
CA SER A 14 -26.33 24.70 4.77
C SER A 14 -26.82 23.61 3.82
N SER A 15 -28.09 23.22 3.88
CA SER A 15 -28.66 22.19 3.00
C SER A 15 -28.49 22.51 1.51
N ARG A 16 -28.81 23.74 1.09
CA ARG A 16 -28.72 24.15 -0.32
C ARG A 16 -27.27 24.28 -0.78
N ASN A 17 -26.43 24.88 0.06
CA ASN A 17 -25.03 25.07 -0.27
C ASN A 17 -24.29 23.75 -0.32
N ASN A 18 -24.54 22.84 0.62
CA ASN A 18 -23.87 21.56 0.64
C ASN A 18 -24.21 20.71 -0.59
N VAL A 19 -25.46 20.76 -1.08
CA VAL A 19 -25.82 20.14 -2.37
C VAL A 19 -25.03 20.75 -3.53
N ARG A 20 -24.92 22.08 -3.59
CA ARG A 20 -24.16 22.77 -4.64
C ARG A 20 -22.66 22.47 -4.57
N HIS A 21 -22.10 22.39 -3.36
CA HIS A 21 -20.68 22.15 -3.12
C HIS A 21 -20.33 20.66 -3.06
N HIS A 22 -21.27 19.75 -3.33
CA HIS A 22 -21.04 18.31 -3.29
C HIS A 22 -20.51 17.84 -1.92
N THR A 23 -21.10 18.34 -0.85
CA THR A 23 -20.75 18.05 0.56
C THR A 23 -21.98 17.64 1.38
N GLN A 24 -23.14 17.48 0.73
CA GLN A 24 -24.39 17.05 1.37
C GLN A 24 -24.30 15.66 1.99
N GLU A 25 -23.40 14.80 1.48
CA GLU A 25 -23.14 13.49 2.05
C GLU A 25 -22.41 13.57 3.40
N ILE A 26 -21.73 14.68 3.69
CA ILE A 26 -20.97 14.89 4.94
C ILE A 26 -21.89 15.40 6.05
N SER A 27 -22.68 16.43 5.74
CA SER A 27 -23.64 17.03 6.68
C SER A 27 -24.76 17.73 5.93
N VAL A 28 -25.95 17.76 6.53
CA VAL A 28 -27.06 18.63 6.11
C VAL A 28 -27.27 19.81 7.06
N ASP A 29 -26.72 19.73 8.27
CA ASP A 29 -26.93 20.70 9.35
C ASP A 29 -25.82 21.76 9.38
N HIS A 30 -24.56 21.34 9.17
CA HIS A 30 -23.40 22.23 9.15
C HIS A 30 -23.08 22.68 7.72
N LEU A 31 -22.73 23.96 7.52
CA LEU A 31 -22.25 24.45 6.24
C LEU A 31 -20.86 23.90 5.95
N ILE A 32 -20.72 23.12 4.89
CA ILE A 32 -19.44 22.59 4.42
C ILE A 32 -19.32 22.98 2.95
N VAL A 33 -18.35 23.82 2.64
CA VAL A 33 -18.17 24.37 1.29
C VAL A 33 -16.78 24.06 0.77
N ARG A 34 -16.69 23.81 -0.53
CA ARG A 34 -15.42 23.71 -1.26
C ARG A 34 -14.95 25.10 -1.69
N ARG A 35 -13.66 25.39 -1.51
CA ARG A 35 -13.03 26.66 -1.92
C ARG A 35 -13.16 26.87 -3.43
N GLY A 36 -13.13 28.13 -3.88
CA GLY A 36 -13.24 28.47 -5.32
C GLY A 36 -14.64 28.35 -5.93
N GLN A 37 -15.65 27.91 -5.17
CA GLN A 37 -17.05 27.83 -5.60
C GLN A 37 -17.92 28.79 -4.79
N ALA A 38 -18.93 29.40 -5.43
CA ALA A 38 -19.83 30.35 -4.76
C ALA A 38 -20.91 29.62 -3.94
N PHE A 39 -21.08 30.05 -2.68
CA PHE A 39 -22.19 29.67 -1.81
C PHE A 39 -23.04 30.89 -1.42
N SER A 40 -24.24 30.66 -0.91
CA SER A 40 -25.18 31.71 -0.52
C SER A 40 -25.34 31.77 0.99
N ILE A 41 -25.13 32.94 1.60
CA ILE A 41 -25.48 33.20 2.99
C ILE A 41 -26.62 34.21 3.05
N THR A 42 -27.41 34.17 4.11
CA THR A 42 -28.44 35.17 4.40
C THR A 42 -28.17 35.77 5.77
N LEU A 43 -27.90 37.07 5.79
CA LEU A 43 -27.70 37.84 7.01
C LEU A 43 -29.03 38.52 7.38
N TYR A 44 -29.49 38.28 8.60
CA TYR A 44 -30.61 38.98 9.21
C TYR A 44 -30.06 39.99 10.20
N PHE A 45 -30.55 41.22 10.15
CA PHE A 45 -30.07 42.34 10.96
C PHE A 45 -31.09 42.70 12.05
N SER A 46 -30.63 43.04 13.26
CA SER A 46 -31.50 43.34 14.42
C SER A 46 -32.07 44.77 14.39
N ASN A 47 -31.34 45.72 13.80
CA ASN A 47 -31.56 47.15 13.97
C ASN A 47 -31.82 47.93 12.66
N GLY A 48 -32.07 47.23 11.54
CA GLY A 48 -32.45 47.85 10.26
C GLY A 48 -32.07 47.00 9.05
N SER A 49 -32.59 47.32 7.87
CA SER A 49 -32.14 46.71 6.61
C SER A 49 -30.85 47.35 6.13
N PHE A 50 -29.95 46.56 5.51
CA PHE A 50 -28.77 47.09 4.83
C PHE A 50 -29.13 48.24 3.88
N GLN A 51 -28.47 49.39 4.06
CA GLN A 51 -28.68 50.60 3.27
C GLN A 51 -27.51 50.79 2.29
N PRO A 52 -27.72 50.58 0.98
CA PRO A 52 -26.69 50.78 -0.03
C PRO A 52 -26.13 52.22 0.02
N GLY A 53 -24.83 52.36 0.23
CA GLY A 53 -24.12 53.65 0.27
C GLY A 53 -23.97 54.28 1.66
N LEU A 54 -24.63 53.75 2.69
CA LEU A 54 -24.44 54.13 4.09
C LEU A 54 -23.73 53.03 4.88
N ASP A 55 -24.07 51.77 4.61
CA ASP A 55 -23.49 50.60 5.26
C ASP A 55 -22.42 49.94 4.38
N ASN A 56 -21.32 49.48 4.99
CA ASN A 56 -20.28 48.71 4.33
C ASN A 56 -20.15 47.34 5.01
N ILE A 57 -20.36 46.27 4.24
CA ILE A 57 -20.08 44.90 4.66
C ILE A 57 -18.84 44.44 3.91
N ILE A 58 -17.75 44.18 4.64
CA ILE A 58 -16.50 43.65 4.07
C ILE A 58 -16.43 42.17 4.44
N PHE A 59 -16.51 41.32 3.44
CA PHE A 59 -16.14 39.92 3.57
C PHE A 59 -14.65 39.80 3.24
N VAL A 60 -13.87 39.20 4.14
CA VAL A 60 -12.45 38.93 3.91
C VAL A 60 -12.32 37.43 3.65
N THR A 61 -11.92 37.06 2.44
CA THR A 61 -11.72 35.67 2.00
C THR A 61 -10.59 35.59 0.97
N GLU A 62 -9.81 34.51 0.94
CA GLU A 62 -8.69 34.26 0.01
C GLU A 62 -8.82 32.86 -0.62
N THR A 63 -8.86 32.72 -1.96
CA THR A 63 -8.89 31.38 -2.60
C THR A 63 -8.30 31.33 -4.04
N GLU A 64 -7.21 30.60 -4.24
CA GLU A 64 -6.91 29.79 -5.44
C GLU A 64 -6.83 28.31 -4.99
N ASP A 65 -7.41 27.36 -5.74
CA ASP A 65 -7.46 25.94 -5.33
C ASP A 65 -6.29 25.12 -5.88
N ALA A 66 -5.26 24.93 -5.05
CA ALA A 66 -4.09 24.11 -5.38
C ALA A 66 -4.37 22.60 -5.56
N VAL A 67 -5.59 22.09 -5.29
CA VAL A 67 -5.98 20.69 -5.50
C VAL A 67 -7.04 20.52 -6.60
N TYR A 68 -7.25 21.54 -7.42
CA TYR A 68 -8.19 21.47 -8.53
C TYR A 68 -7.84 20.33 -9.50
N LEU A 69 -8.82 19.44 -9.71
CA LEU A 69 -8.77 18.33 -10.66
C LEU A 69 -9.87 18.54 -11.67
N ASP A 70 -9.54 18.71 -12.95
CA ASP A 70 -10.45 19.18 -14.00
C ASP A 70 -11.57 18.18 -14.35
N SER A 71 -11.25 16.89 -14.35
CA SER A 71 -12.13 15.80 -14.75
C SER A 71 -13.16 15.46 -13.67
N GLU A 72 -14.44 15.64 -14.00
CA GLU A 72 -15.54 15.28 -13.10
C GLU A 72 -15.56 13.79 -12.71
N PRO A 73 -15.41 12.82 -13.64
CA PRO A 73 -15.28 11.41 -13.27
C PRO A 73 -14.15 11.14 -12.27
N GLN A 74 -13.02 11.83 -12.42
CA GLN A 74 -11.91 11.71 -11.47
C GLN A 74 -12.23 12.31 -10.11
N ARG A 75 -12.91 13.47 -10.05
CA ARG A 75 -13.38 14.04 -8.78
C ARG A 75 -14.36 13.10 -8.08
N GLN A 76 -15.25 12.46 -8.83
CA GLN A 76 -16.16 11.46 -8.28
C GLN A 76 -15.40 10.25 -7.70
N GLU A 77 -14.38 9.73 -8.39
CA GLU A 77 -13.60 8.59 -7.89
C GLU A 77 -12.67 8.94 -6.72
N TYR A 78 -11.98 10.08 -6.79
CA TYR A 78 -10.87 10.39 -5.90
C TYR A 78 -11.24 11.29 -4.71
N VAL A 79 -12.48 11.79 -4.66
CA VAL A 79 -13.02 12.56 -3.52
C VAL A 79 -14.33 11.96 -3.02
N MET A 80 -15.28 11.69 -3.93
CA MET A 80 -16.65 11.34 -3.54
C MET A 80 -16.88 9.84 -3.29
N ASN A 81 -16.17 8.97 -3.99
CA ASN A 81 -16.33 7.53 -3.83
C ASN A 81 -15.82 7.10 -2.43
N ASP A 82 -16.66 6.44 -1.64
CA ASP A 82 -16.40 6.09 -0.24
C ASP A 82 -16.10 4.61 -0.02
N TYR A 83 -15.96 3.84 -1.09
CA TYR A 83 -15.43 2.49 -1.09
C TYR A 83 -14.44 2.29 -2.24
N GLY A 84 -13.62 1.27 -2.17
CA GLY A 84 -12.70 0.97 -3.27
C GLY A 84 -11.99 -0.35 -3.10
N PHE A 85 -10.90 -0.51 -3.86
CA PHE A 85 -10.04 -1.68 -3.80
C PHE A 85 -8.62 -1.29 -3.48
N ILE A 86 -7.98 -2.15 -2.70
CA ILE A 86 -6.54 -2.18 -2.51
C ILE A 86 -6.07 -3.48 -3.15
N TYR A 87 -5.07 -3.40 -4.02
CA TYR A 87 -4.57 -4.58 -4.70
C TYR A 87 -3.56 -5.29 -3.78
N GLN A 88 -3.67 -6.60 -3.68
CA GLN A 88 -2.80 -7.44 -2.86
C GLN A 88 -2.44 -8.71 -3.64
N GLY A 89 -1.72 -9.63 -3.02
CA GLY A 89 -1.22 -10.84 -3.67
C GLY A 89 0.20 -10.62 -4.17
N ASN A 90 0.57 -11.15 -5.33
CA ASN A 90 1.89 -10.91 -5.92
C ASN A 90 1.74 -10.50 -7.39
N LYS A 91 2.82 -10.07 -8.04
CA LYS A 91 2.80 -9.63 -9.45
C LYS A 91 2.16 -10.61 -10.45
N ASN A 92 2.20 -11.92 -10.18
CA ASN A 92 1.60 -12.95 -11.03
C ASN A 92 0.15 -13.32 -10.64
N TRP A 93 -0.32 -12.85 -9.48
CA TRP A 93 -1.64 -13.15 -8.93
C TRP A 93 -2.14 -11.96 -8.12
N ILE A 94 -2.51 -10.89 -8.82
CA ILE A 94 -3.04 -9.67 -8.24
C ILE A 94 -4.52 -9.88 -7.91
N ARG A 95 -4.92 -9.61 -6.68
CA ARG A 95 -6.31 -9.70 -6.22
C ARG A 95 -6.81 -8.33 -5.75
N PRO A 96 -8.05 -7.93 -6.09
CA PRO A 96 -8.69 -6.78 -5.46
C PRO A 96 -9.15 -7.16 -4.05
N CYS A 97 -8.73 -6.39 -3.05
CA CYS A 97 -9.27 -6.47 -1.70
C CYS A 97 -10.18 -5.26 -1.44
N PRO A 98 -11.50 -5.46 -1.20
CA PRO A 98 -12.43 -4.37 -0.98
C PRO A 98 -12.10 -3.62 0.32
N TRP A 99 -12.28 -2.31 0.31
CA TRP A 99 -12.08 -1.44 1.47
C TRP A 99 -13.16 -0.38 1.59
N ASN A 100 -13.71 -0.20 2.77
CA ASN A 100 -14.68 0.86 3.07
C ASN A 100 -13.92 2.10 3.59
N TYR A 101 -13.73 3.11 2.74
CA TYR A 101 -13.13 4.37 3.17
C TYR A 101 -14.08 5.11 4.11
N GLY A 102 -15.34 5.30 3.68
CA GLY A 102 -16.40 5.84 4.52
C GLY A 102 -16.13 7.26 5.04
N GLN A 103 -15.46 8.11 4.25
CA GLN A 103 -15.11 9.48 4.64
C GLN A 103 -16.33 10.37 4.97
N PHE A 104 -17.53 9.93 4.61
CA PHE A 104 -18.81 10.61 4.83
C PHE A 104 -19.68 9.93 5.89
N GLU A 105 -19.16 8.91 6.59
CA GLU A 105 -19.87 8.30 7.71
C GLU A 105 -19.88 9.24 8.92
N ASP A 106 -20.90 9.09 9.77
CA ASP A 106 -21.15 9.99 10.92
C ASP A 106 -19.88 10.21 11.76
N ASN A 107 -19.58 11.49 12.04
CA ASN A 107 -18.47 11.99 12.84
C ASN A 107 -17.05 11.77 12.27
N ILE A 108 -16.90 11.27 11.04
CA ILE A 108 -15.56 11.08 10.45
C ILE A 108 -14.87 12.42 10.17
N ILE A 109 -15.61 13.46 9.75
CA ILE A 109 -15.04 14.80 9.55
C ILE A 109 -14.46 15.38 10.85
N ASP A 110 -15.17 15.25 11.97
CA ASP A 110 -14.68 15.73 13.27
C ASP A 110 -13.43 14.97 13.73
N VAL A 111 -13.36 13.67 13.43
CA VAL A 111 -12.16 12.87 13.70
C VAL A 111 -10.99 13.35 12.86
N CYS A 112 -11.20 13.66 11.57
CA CYS A 112 -10.16 14.19 10.68
C CYS A 112 -9.66 15.56 11.11
N LEU A 113 -10.55 16.46 11.56
CA LEU A 113 -10.17 17.77 12.10
C LEU A 113 -9.41 17.62 13.43
N THR A 114 -9.89 16.75 14.32
CA THR A 114 -9.19 16.42 15.58
C THR A 114 -7.79 15.86 15.32
N LEU A 115 -7.60 15.07 14.25
CA LEU A 115 -6.31 14.53 13.86
C LEU A 115 -5.30 15.64 13.56
N LEU A 116 -5.68 16.69 12.84
CA LEU A 116 -4.80 17.84 12.58
C LEU A 116 -4.39 18.55 13.89
N ASP A 117 -5.35 18.73 14.80
CA ASP A 117 -5.12 19.34 16.13
C ASP A 117 -4.31 18.46 17.09
N LYS A 118 -4.09 17.19 16.74
CA LYS A 118 -3.24 16.26 17.50
C LYS A 118 -1.82 16.16 16.98
N SER A 119 -1.51 16.78 15.85
CA SER A 119 -0.16 16.78 15.28
C SER A 119 0.87 17.43 16.20
N LEU A 120 2.11 16.97 16.12
CA LEU A 120 3.24 17.62 16.81
C LEU A 120 3.36 19.10 16.43
N HIS A 121 3.12 19.44 15.17
CA HIS A 121 3.17 20.83 14.70
C HIS A 121 2.15 21.71 15.42
N PHE A 122 0.90 21.28 15.52
CA PHE A 122 -0.13 21.99 16.27
C PHE A 122 0.20 22.07 17.77
N GLN A 123 0.72 20.99 18.36
CA GLN A 123 1.10 20.99 19.78
C GLN A 123 2.24 21.97 20.10
N ILE A 124 3.16 22.19 19.15
CA ILE A 124 4.30 23.12 19.29
C ILE A 124 3.85 24.57 19.06
N ASP A 125 3.16 24.84 17.95
CA ASP A 125 2.70 26.18 17.58
C ASP A 125 1.34 26.12 16.86
N PRO A 126 0.22 26.19 17.61
CA PRO A 126 -1.12 26.12 17.05
C PRO A 126 -1.41 27.22 16.02
N ALA A 127 -0.86 28.41 16.20
CA ALA A 127 -1.16 29.55 15.34
C ALA A 127 -0.51 29.37 13.97
N THR A 128 0.77 28.98 13.96
CA THR A 128 1.50 28.68 12.72
C THR A 128 0.93 27.46 12.01
N ASP A 129 0.61 26.37 12.74
CA ASP A 129 -0.02 25.18 12.15
C ASP A 129 -1.34 25.56 11.46
N CYS A 130 -2.25 26.26 12.15
CA CYS A 130 -3.51 26.71 11.57
C CYS A 130 -3.32 27.57 10.31
N ALA A 131 -2.36 28.50 10.32
CA ALA A 131 -2.07 29.36 9.17
C ALA A 131 -1.55 28.56 7.96
N LEU A 132 -0.82 27.47 8.18
CA LEU A 132 -0.27 26.62 7.13
C LEU A 132 -1.27 25.61 6.56
N ARG A 133 -2.42 25.38 7.21
CA ARG A 133 -3.47 24.46 6.73
C ARG A 133 -4.13 24.87 5.40
N GLY A 134 -3.87 26.09 4.90
CA GLY A 134 -4.23 26.48 3.53
C GLY A 134 -3.43 25.77 2.44
N SER A 135 -2.26 25.21 2.78
CA SER A 135 -1.37 24.51 1.87
C SER A 135 -1.66 22.99 1.84
N PRO A 136 -2.03 22.41 0.69
CA PRO A 136 -2.23 20.96 0.60
C PRO A 136 -0.93 20.18 0.79
N ILE A 137 0.23 20.77 0.49
CA ILE A 137 1.55 20.18 0.73
C ILE A 137 1.75 19.98 2.24
N TYR A 138 1.48 21.03 3.02
CA TYR A 138 1.62 21.00 4.47
C TYR A 138 0.63 20.03 5.11
N VAL A 139 -0.66 20.16 4.81
CA VAL A 139 -1.71 19.25 5.31
C VAL A 139 -1.38 17.80 4.95
N SER A 140 -0.84 17.56 3.75
CA SER A 140 -0.48 16.21 3.32
C SER A 140 0.60 15.59 4.19
N ARG A 141 1.65 16.36 4.53
CA ARG A 141 2.73 15.91 5.43
C ARG A 141 2.24 15.70 6.86
N VAL A 142 1.43 16.61 7.39
CA VAL A 142 0.87 16.50 8.75
C VAL A 142 0.05 15.23 8.89
N VAL A 143 -0.86 14.97 7.96
CA VAL A 143 -1.69 13.76 7.98
C VAL A 143 -0.82 12.52 7.77
N CYS A 144 0.15 12.54 6.84
CA CYS A 144 1.05 11.41 6.60
C CYS A 144 1.77 10.98 7.90
N ALA A 145 2.31 11.93 8.66
CA ALA A 145 2.91 11.67 9.97
C ALA A 145 1.89 11.12 10.98
N MET A 146 0.74 11.79 11.10
CA MET A 146 -0.30 11.46 12.09
C MET A 146 -1.00 10.12 11.88
N ILE A 147 -0.88 9.50 10.71
CA ILE A 147 -1.55 8.23 10.41
C ILE A 147 -0.82 7.06 11.10
N ASN A 148 0.51 7.13 11.25
CA ASN A 148 1.26 6.21 12.10
C ASN A 148 1.49 6.82 13.49
N SER A 149 1.86 6.00 14.47
CA SER A 149 2.01 6.41 15.87
C SER A 149 3.47 6.41 16.35
N ASN A 150 4.44 6.54 15.45
CA ASN A 150 5.84 6.31 15.80
C ASN A 150 6.45 7.47 16.58
N ASP A 151 6.11 8.71 16.22
CA ASP A 151 6.68 9.93 16.81
C ASP A 151 5.72 10.63 17.79
N ASP A 152 4.42 10.30 17.71
CA ASP A 152 3.37 10.94 18.47
C ASP A 152 2.19 9.98 18.78
N SER A 153 1.05 10.54 19.19
CA SER A 153 -0.20 9.80 19.42
C SER A 153 -1.05 9.66 18.16
N GLY A 154 -0.41 9.40 17.01
CA GLY A 154 -1.08 9.16 15.75
C GLY A 154 -1.99 7.93 15.72
N VAL A 155 -2.62 7.68 14.57
CA VAL A 155 -3.82 6.82 14.49
C VAL A 155 -3.51 5.34 14.69
N LEU A 156 -2.50 4.81 14.00
CA LEU A 156 -2.24 3.37 13.93
C LEU A 156 -0.85 3.02 14.46
N ASN A 157 -0.79 1.93 15.21
CA ASN A 157 0.47 1.29 15.58
C ASN A 157 0.80 0.16 14.58
N GLY A 158 1.99 0.20 13.99
CA GLY A 158 2.43 -0.79 12.99
C GLY A 158 2.95 -2.09 13.62
N ASN A 159 2.61 -3.24 13.04
CA ASN A 159 3.14 -4.53 13.50
C ASN A 159 3.24 -5.57 12.36
N TRP A 160 4.44 -6.09 12.13
CA TRP A 160 4.77 -7.10 11.12
C TRP A 160 5.28 -8.42 11.73
N SER A 161 5.14 -8.60 13.05
CA SER A 161 5.67 -9.77 13.77
C SER A 161 4.82 -11.05 13.66
N GLU A 162 3.65 -10.98 12.99
CA GLU A 162 2.59 -12.00 12.99
C GLU A 162 1.96 -12.31 14.36
N ASN A 163 2.37 -11.64 15.45
CA ASN A 163 1.74 -11.72 16.75
C ASN A 163 0.86 -10.49 17.01
N TYR A 164 -0.46 -10.70 17.03
CA TYR A 164 -1.48 -9.66 17.23
C TYR A 164 -2.37 -9.94 18.44
N THR A 165 -1.89 -10.69 19.43
CA THR A 165 -2.70 -11.18 20.56
C THR A 165 -3.34 -10.08 21.41
N ASP A 166 -2.75 -8.89 21.44
CA ASP A 166 -3.22 -7.69 22.16
C ASP A 166 -3.85 -6.63 21.25
N GLY A 167 -4.13 -6.96 19.98
CA GLY A 167 -4.71 -6.05 19.01
C GLY A 167 -5.56 -6.77 17.95
N VAL A 168 -5.87 -6.04 16.88
CA VAL A 168 -6.54 -6.59 15.70
C VAL A 168 -5.47 -6.96 14.66
N ASN A 169 -5.56 -8.17 14.11
CA ASN A 169 -4.72 -8.56 12.97
C ASN A 169 -4.99 -7.58 11.80
N PRO A 170 -3.96 -6.94 11.21
CA PRO A 170 -4.12 -5.97 10.13
C PRO A 170 -4.95 -6.47 8.93
N ALA A 171 -4.93 -7.77 8.64
CA ALA A 171 -5.72 -8.37 7.57
C ALA A 171 -7.21 -8.48 7.88
N GLU A 172 -7.63 -8.38 9.14
CA GLU A 172 -9.05 -8.43 9.53
C GLU A 172 -9.81 -7.15 9.19
N TRP A 173 -9.12 -6.00 9.14
CA TRP A 173 -9.75 -4.72 8.83
C TRP A 173 -10.42 -4.73 7.46
N THR A 174 -11.64 -4.19 7.40
CA THR A 174 -12.47 -4.05 6.19
C THR A 174 -12.72 -2.59 5.82
N GLY A 175 -12.40 -1.65 6.71
CA GLY A 175 -12.63 -0.23 6.46
C GLY A 175 -11.95 0.68 7.47
N SER A 176 -11.82 1.94 7.09
CA SER A 176 -11.15 2.98 7.88
C SER A 176 -12.03 3.53 9.00
N VAL A 177 -13.35 3.48 8.82
CA VAL A 177 -14.35 4.05 9.74
C VAL A 177 -14.20 3.49 11.15
N ALA A 178 -14.08 2.17 11.29
CA ALA A 178 -13.92 1.52 12.58
C ALA A 178 -12.61 1.92 13.29
N ILE A 179 -11.52 2.04 12.53
CA ILE A 179 -10.20 2.46 13.04
C ILE A 179 -10.27 3.90 13.57
N LEU A 180 -10.75 4.84 12.75
CA LEU A 180 -10.84 6.25 13.11
C LEU A 180 -11.77 6.49 14.30
N LYS A 181 -12.93 5.82 14.33
CA LYS A 181 -13.86 5.90 15.47
C LYS A 181 -13.27 5.29 16.74
N GLN A 182 -12.53 4.18 16.63
CA GLN A 182 -11.84 3.58 17.78
C GLN A 182 -10.77 4.53 18.32
N TRP A 183 -9.90 5.07 17.47
CA TRP A 183 -8.88 6.04 17.87
C TRP A 183 -9.49 7.23 18.61
N ARG A 184 -10.58 7.79 18.08
CA ARG A 184 -11.28 8.92 18.73
C ARG A 184 -11.90 8.51 20.08
N ALA A 185 -12.56 7.36 20.14
CA ALA A 185 -13.24 6.88 21.34
C ALA A 185 -12.28 6.52 22.48
N THR A 186 -11.05 6.11 22.18
CA THR A 186 -10.00 5.81 23.17
C THR A 186 -9.22 7.05 23.61
N GLY A 187 -9.68 8.26 23.27
CA GLY A 187 -8.97 9.50 23.62
C GLY A 187 -7.73 9.73 22.77
N CYS A 188 -7.78 9.39 21.48
CA CYS A 188 -6.68 9.49 20.51
C CYS A 188 -5.49 8.58 20.85
N GLN A 189 -5.75 7.38 21.38
CA GLN A 189 -4.72 6.38 21.61
C GLN A 189 -4.52 5.51 20.36
N PRO A 190 -3.27 5.17 19.99
CA PRO A 190 -2.98 4.39 18.78
C PRO A 190 -3.76 3.08 18.70
N VAL A 191 -4.37 2.83 17.55
CA VAL A 191 -5.12 1.61 17.26
C VAL A 191 -4.16 0.51 16.83
N ARG A 192 -4.25 -0.63 17.50
CA ARG A 192 -3.45 -1.83 17.24
C ARG A 192 -4.24 -2.81 16.37
N TYR A 193 -3.78 -3.26 15.21
CA TYR A 193 -2.55 -2.92 14.50
C TYR A 193 -2.82 -2.57 13.03
N GLY A 194 -1.86 -1.90 12.40
CA GLY A 194 -1.83 -1.60 10.96
C GLY A 194 -0.62 -2.18 10.25
N GLN A 195 -0.75 -2.34 8.93
CA GLN A 195 0.33 -2.56 7.95
C GLN A 195 0.11 -1.60 6.77
N CYS A 196 1.02 -1.57 5.78
CA CYS A 196 1.06 -0.53 4.73
C CYS A 196 -0.30 -0.22 4.10
N TRP A 197 -1.09 -1.24 3.73
CA TRP A 197 -2.41 -1.02 3.14
C TRP A 197 -3.42 -0.40 4.10
N VAL A 198 -3.31 -0.70 5.40
CA VAL A 198 -4.19 -0.11 6.43
C VAL A 198 -3.83 1.36 6.62
N PHE A 199 -2.53 1.68 6.71
CA PHE A 199 -2.06 3.08 6.77
C PHE A 199 -2.54 3.86 5.54
N ALA A 200 -2.28 3.33 4.34
CA ALA A 200 -2.65 4.00 3.10
C ALA A 200 -4.17 4.18 2.96
N ALA A 201 -4.98 3.22 3.41
CA ALA A 201 -6.43 3.32 3.30
C ALA A 201 -7.05 4.30 4.29
N VAL A 202 -6.53 4.34 5.53
CA VAL A 202 -6.94 5.35 6.53
C VAL A 202 -6.49 6.73 6.08
N MET A 203 -5.27 6.88 5.58
CA MET A 203 -4.79 8.14 5.02
C MET A 203 -5.64 8.60 3.84
N CYS A 204 -5.99 7.70 2.91
CA CYS A 204 -6.89 8.01 1.80
C CYS A 204 -8.24 8.53 2.29
N THR A 205 -8.78 7.93 3.36
CA THR A 205 -10.04 8.35 3.97
C THR A 205 -9.95 9.78 4.50
N VAL A 206 -8.89 10.08 5.27
CA VAL A 206 -8.67 11.42 5.84
C VAL A 206 -8.47 12.45 4.74
N MET A 207 -7.64 12.17 3.73
CA MET A 207 -7.40 13.10 2.62
C MET A 207 -8.67 13.40 1.82
N ARG A 208 -9.45 12.36 1.47
CA ARG A 208 -10.73 12.52 0.78
C ARG A 208 -11.74 13.32 1.62
N CYS A 209 -11.77 13.08 2.93
CA CYS A 209 -12.62 13.82 3.87
C CYS A 209 -12.26 15.31 3.88
N LEU A 210 -10.96 15.63 3.88
CA LEU A 210 -10.44 17.00 3.82
C LEU A 210 -10.52 17.63 2.41
N GLY A 211 -11.00 16.89 1.41
CA GLY A 211 -11.21 17.38 0.05
C GLY A 211 -9.98 17.34 -0.86
N ILE A 212 -8.89 16.69 -0.45
CA ILE A 212 -7.72 16.45 -1.30
C ILE A 212 -8.01 15.18 -2.15
N PRO A 213 -7.99 15.26 -3.50
CA PRO A 213 -8.20 14.08 -4.33
C PRO A 213 -7.09 13.06 -4.11
N THR A 214 -7.45 11.85 -3.68
CA THR A 214 -6.49 10.83 -3.28
C THR A 214 -6.89 9.45 -3.76
N ARG A 215 -5.89 8.68 -4.19
CA ARG A 215 -6.03 7.26 -4.54
C ARG A 215 -4.99 6.41 -3.82
N VAL A 216 -5.35 5.15 -3.55
CA VAL A 216 -4.43 4.16 -2.98
C VAL A 216 -3.68 3.48 -4.12
N ILE A 217 -2.36 3.36 -3.96
CA ILE A 217 -1.45 2.76 -4.93
C ILE A 217 -0.82 1.51 -4.31
N THR A 218 -0.79 0.42 -5.06
CA THR A 218 -0.06 -0.80 -4.70
C THR A 218 1.09 -0.98 -5.67
N ASN A 219 2.31 -1.10 -5.15
CA ASN A 219 3.50 -1.48 -5.90
C ASN A 219 3.91 -2.92 -5.57
N PHE A 220 4.02 -3.81 -6.57
CA PHE A 220 4.50 -5.18 -6.34
C PHE A 220 6.01 -5.26 -6.49
N ASP A 221 6.64 -6.15 -5.73
CA ASP A 221 8.10 -6.22 -5.62
C ASP A 221 8.71 -4.86 -5.24
N SER A 222 8.17 -4.22 -4.20
CA SER A 222 8.58 -2.88 -3.80
C SER A 222 9.93 -2.91 -3.10
N GLY A 223 10.86 -2.10 -3.57
CA GLY A 223 12.17 -1.98 -2.95
C GLY A 223 12.12 -1.23 -1.62
N HIS A 224 12.84 -1.71 -0.62
CA HIS A 224 13.11 -0.97 0.61
C HIS A 224 14.62 -0.91 0.80
N ASP A 225 15.20 0.17 0.27
CA ASP A 225 16.63 0.46 0.25
C ASP A 225 17.00 1.37 1.44
N THR A 226 17.70 0.81 2.42
CA THR A 226 17.98 1.44 3.72
C THR A 226 19.27 2.27 3.72
N ASP A 227 20.20 2.03 2.79
CA ASP A 227 21.44 2.83 2.65
C ASP A 227 21.37 3.86 1.51
N GLY A 228 20.29 3.77 0.72
CA GLY A 228 19.91 4.63 -0.38
C GLY A 228 20.86 4.56 -1.58
N ASN A 229 21.55 3.43 -1.78
CA ASN A 229 22.48 3.23 -2.88
C ASN A 229 21.81 2.77 -4.21
N LEU A 230 20.47 2.62 -4.20
CA LEU A 230 19.62 2.10 -5.29
C LEU A 230 19.88 0.62 -5.64
N ILE A 231 20.43 -0.15 -4.71
CA ILE A 231 20.74 -1.56 -4.82
C ILE A 231 20.18 -2.28 -3.60
N ILE A 232 19.46 -3.38 -3.83
CA ILE A 232 18.94 -4.25 -2.79
C ILE A 232 19.71 -5.56 -2.81
N ASP A 233 20.33 -5.91 -1.69
CA ASP A 233 21.13 -7.13 -1.56
C ASP A 233 20.29 -8.29 -0.95
N GLU A 234 20.12 -9.39 -1.71
CA GLU A 234 19.51 -10.64 -1.21
C GLU A 234 20.59 -11.72 -0.98
N TYR A 235 20.62 -12.32 0.21
CA TYR A 235 21.62 -13.32 0.59
C TYR A 235 21.04 -14.73 0.68
N TYR A 236 21.72 -15.68 0.06
CA TYR A 236 21.38 -17.11 0.02
C TYR A 236 22.50 -17.96 0.61
N ASP A 237 22.18 -19.14 1.16
CA ASP A 237 23.19 -20.15 1.48
C ASP A 237 23.25 -21.29 0.43
N ASN A 238 24.14 -22.25 0.67
CA ASN A 238 24.34 -23.39 -0.22
C ASN A 238 23.12 -24.34 -0.32
N THR A 239 22.13 -24.23 0.56
CA THR A 239 20.86 -24.98 0.48
C THR A 239 19.83 -24.27 -0.40
N GLY A 240 20.13 -23.03 -0.83
CA GLY A 240 19.22 -22.19 -1.60
C GLY A 240 18.23 -21.40 -0.74
N ARG A 241 18.29 -21.50 0.59
CA ARG A 241 17.43 -20.70 1.49
C ARG A 241 17.92 -19.25 1.56
N ILE A 242 17.01 -18.33 1.83
CA ILE A 242 17.33 -16.92 2.08
C ILE A 242 17.75 -16.74 3.54
N LEU A 243 18.81 -15.95 3.74
CA LEU A 243 19.37 -15.64 5.04
C LEU A 243 18.79 -14.36 5.61
N ASN A 244 18.03 -14.47 6.70
CA ASN A 244 17.42 -13.32 7.35
C ASN A 244 18.44 -12.44 8.11
N ASN A 245 19.49 -13.04 8.65
CA ASN A 245 20.48 -12.38 9.52
C ASN A 245 21.44 -11.41 8.79
N LYS A 246 21.29 -11.24 7.48
CA LYS A 246 22.07 -10.30 6.65
C LYS A 246 21.22 -9.30 5.88
N LYS A 247 19.91 -9.22 6.13
CA LYS A 247 19.03 -8.25 5.48
C LYS A 247 19.16 -6.88 6.13
N LYS A 248 19.79 -5.95 5.42
CA LYS A 248 19.58 -4.50 5.62
C LYS A 248 18.42 -4.03 4.75
N ASP A 249 18.42 -4.47 3.49
CA ASP A 249 17.40 -4.13 2.49
C ASP A 249 16.40 -5.28 2.28
N THR A 250 15.21 -4.95 1.81
CA THR A 250 14.15 -5.94 1.54
C THR A 250 13.40 -5.60 0.27
N ILE A 251 12.96 -6.64 -0.46
CA ILE A 251 11.93 -6.50 -1.49
C ILE A 251 10.63 -6.97 -0.87
N TRP A 252 9.71 -6.04 -0.65
CA TRP A 252 8.39 -6.33 -0.15
C TRP A 252 7.58 -6.94 -1.29
N ASN A 253 6.81 -7.99 -0.99
CA ASN A 253 6.03 -8.66 -2.03
C ASN A 253 5.01 -7.70 -2.66
N PHE A 254 4.42 -6.81 -1.85
CA PHE A 254 3.85 -5.56 -2.31
C PHE A 254 3.98 -4.51 -1.21
N HIS A 255 3.92 -3.25 -1.58
CA HIS A 255 3.83 -2.12 -0.67
C HIS A 255 2.70 -1.19 -1.12
N VAL A 256 2.07 -0.49 -0.19
CA VAL A 256 0.89 0.34 -0.46
C VAL A 256 1.08 1.72 0.12
N TRP A 257 0.86 2.74 -0.72
CA TRP A 257 0.94 4.16 -0.37
C TRP A 257 -0.22 4.93 -1.00
N ASN A 258 -0.19 6.27 -0.89
CA ASN A 258 -1.18 7.16 -1.48
C ASN A 258 -0.57 8.04 -2.56
N GLU A 259 -1.38 8.34 -3.58
CA GLU A 259 -1.16 9.50 -4.43
C GLU A 259 -2.20 10.57 -4.11
N CYS A 260 -1.74 11.78 -3.82
CA CYS A 260 -2.59 12.95 -3.63
C CYS A 260 -2.39 13.95 -4.78
N TRP A 261 -3.47 14.45 -5.35
CA TRP A 261 -3.43 15.43 -6.44
C TRP A 261 -3.29 16.85 -5.91
N MET A 262 -2.20 17.53 -6.28
CA MET A 262 -1.99 18.94 -5.93
C MET A 262 -0.97 19.63 -6.85
N ALA A 263 -1.03 20.95 -6.92
CA ALA A 263 0.04 21.79 -7.45
C ALA A 263 1.24 21.79 -6.50
N ARG A 264 2.44 21.96 -7.08
CA ARG A 264 3.72 22.02 -6.36
C ARG A 264 4.42 23.34 -6.66
N GLN A 265 3.91 24.43 -6.06
CA GLN A 265 4.45 25.78 -6.24
C GLN A 265 5.85 25.96 -5.62
N ASP A 266 6.23 25.03 -4.73
CA ASP A 266 7.55 24.88 -4.13
C ASP A 266 8.58 24.23 -5.06
N LEU A 267 8.15 23.60 -6.16
CA LEU A 267 9.01 22.95 -7.15
C LEU A 267 9.04 23.72 -8.48
N PRO A 268 10.01 23.42 -9.38
CA PRO A 268 9.97 23.92 -10.74
C PRO A 268 8.65 23.55 -11.46
N PRO A 269 8.20 24.35 -12.44
CA PRO A 269 7.01 24.03 -13.23
C PRO A 269 7.08 22.62 -13.86
N GLY A 270 5.98 21.88 -13.80
CA GLY A 270 5.86 20.52 -14.37
C GLY A 270 5.81 19.39 -13.35
N TYR A 271 6.04 19.67 -12.06
CA TYR A 271 6.02 18.65 -10.98
C TYR A 271 4.73 18.61 -10.14
N GLY A 272 3.71 19.40 -10.50
CA GLY A 272 2.36 19.26 -9.97
C GLY A 272 1.64 17.98 -10.43
N GLY A 273 0.40 17.78 -9.99
CA GLY A 273 -0.38 16.59 -10.29
C GLY A 273 -0.28 15.56 -9.16
N TRP A 274 -0.10 14.28 -9.48
CA TRP A 274 -0.02 13.21 -8.48
C TRP A 274 1.28 13.24 -7.68
N GLN A 275 1.14 13.22 -6.35
CA GLN A 275 2.24 13.21 -5.40
C GLN A 275 2.17 11.96 -4.52
N VAL A 276 3.25 11.18 -4.46
CA VAL A 276 3.41 10.04 -3.55
C VAL A 276 3.49 10.54 -2.12
N LEU A 277 2.65 9.98 -1.26
CA LEU A 277 2.72 10.10 0.19
C LEU A 277 2.59 8.71 0.80
N ASP A 278 3.46 8.40 1.75
CA ASP A 278 3.50 7.09 2.39
C ASP A 278 3.53 7.25 3.91
N ALA A 279 2.40 6.93 4.53
CA ALA A 279 2.23 6.97 5.97
C ALA A 279 2.81 5.73 6.68
N THR A 280 3.33 4.76 5.94
CA THR A 280 4.00 3.60 6.52
C THR A 280 5.34 4.05 7.11
N PRO A 281 5.64 3.78 8.39
CA PRO A 281 6.85 4.28 9.03
C PRO A 281 8.09 3.46 8.62
N GLN A 282 8.59 3.72 7.41
CA GLN A 282 9.79 3.09 6.85
C GLN A 282 11.04 3.95 7.09
N GLU A 283 11.02 5.17 6.56
CA GLU A 283 12.13 6.13 6.65
C GLU A 283 11.67 7.44 7.28
N THR A 284 12.58 8.12 7.97
CA THR A 284 12.29 9.43 8.55
C THR A 284 12.62 10.55 7.57
N SER A 285 11.69 11.49 7.38
CA SER A 285 11.89 12.75 6.69
C SER A 285 11.94 13.89 7.70
N ASN A 286 13.07 14.61 7.77
CA ASN A 286 13.30 15.67 8.75
C ASN A 286 13.08 15.22 10.22
N GLY A 287 13.43 13.97 10.52
CA GLY A 287 13.34 13.40 11.87
C GLY A 287 11.95 12.88 12.27
N LEU A 288 10.98 12.87 11.34
CA LEU A 288 9.64 12.29 11.55
C LEU A 288 9.37 11.18 10.54
N TYR A 289 8.63 10.14 10.94
CA TYR A 289 8.11 9.09 10.07
C TYR A 289 6.97 9.62 9.18
N CYS A 290 7.37 10.34 8.15
CA CYS A 290 6.50 10.93 7.13
C CYS A 290 7.24 10.91 5.80
N CYS A 291 6.69 10.26 4.77
CA CYS A 291 7.31 10.23 3.45
C CYS A 291 6.42 10.94 2.40
N GLY A 292 7.00 11.88 1.66
CA GLY A 292 6.33 12.67 0.62
C GLY A 292 5.81 14.03 1.10
N PRO A 293 5.18 14.85 0.26
CA PRO A 293 4.76 14.57 -1.11
C PRO A 293 5.93 14.55 -2.12
N ALA A 294 6.16 13.39 -2.74
CA ALA A 294 7.12 13.24 -3.84
C ALA A 294 6.41 13.28 -5.19
N SER A 295 6.84 14.12 -6.12
CA SER A 295 6.19 14.22 -7.44
C SER A 295 6.38 12.93 -8.23
N VAL A 296 5.29 12.31 -8.70
CA VAL A 296 5.35 11.10 -9.55
C VAL A 296 6.16 11.37 -10.83
N SER A 297 6.02 12.57 -11.40
CA SER A 297 6.84 13.02 -12.53
C SER A 297 8.33 13.09 -12.18
N ALA A 298 8.68 13.60 -10.99
CA ALA A 298 10.09 13.65 -10.55
C ALA A 298 10.69 12.24 -10.36
N ILE A 299 9.89 11.30 -9.83
CA ILE A 299 10.27 9.90 -9.72
C ILE A 299 10.55 9.31 -11.11
N LYS A 300 9.64 9.48 -12.06
CA LYS A 300 9.81 8.98 -13.43
C LYS A 300 11.07 9.52 -14.13
N GLU A 301 11.37 10.79 -13.91
CA GLU A 301 12.50 11.48 -14.54
C GLU A 301 13.84 11.32 -13.79
N GLY A 302 13.87 10.58 -12.67
CA GLY A 302 15.09 10.40 -11.86
C GLY A 302 15.57 11.68 -11.14
N GLU A 303 14.67 12.60 -10.83
CA GLU A 303 14.94 13.89 -10.15
C GLU A 303 14.95 13.73 -8.62
N VAL A 304 15.82 12.83 -8.13
CA VAL A 304 15.85 12.37 -6.73
C VAL A 304 16.31 13.40 -5.69
N ASP A 305 16.74 14.58 -6.12
CA ASP A 305 17.16 15.71 -5.29
C ASP A 305 16.02 16.69 -4.98
N LEU A 306 14.88 16.59 -5.68
CA LEU A 306 13.70 17.40 -5.40
C LEU A 306 12.98 16.92 -4.16
N ASP A 307 12.46 17.87 -3.39
CA ASP A 307 11.63 17.57 -2.23
C ASP A 307 10.24 17.06 -2.66
N TYR A 308 9.59 16.21 -1.89
CA TYR A 308 10.06 15.59 -0.64
C TYR A 308 10.35 14.12 -0.89
N ASP A 309 11.40 13.59 -0.26
CA ASP A 309 11.67 12.14 -0.16
C ASP A 309 11.75 11.40 -1.51
N THR A 310 11.95 12.12 -2.62
CA THR A 310 11.92 11.58 -3.99
C THR A 310 12.94 10.47 -4.19
N ARG A 311 14.11 10.54 -3.51
CA ARG A 311 15.10 9.46 -3.51
C ARG A 311 14.53 8.13 -3.01
N PHE A 312 13.84 8.15 -1.88
CA PHE A 312 13.26 6.94 -1.29
C PHE A 312 12.12 6.43 -2.17
N ALA A 313 11.24 7.33 -2.61
CA ALA A 313 10.16 6.95 -3.53
C ALA A 313 10.69 6.38 -4.86
N PHE A 314 11.83 6.86 -5.36
CA PHE A 314 12.49 6.33 -6.54
C PHE A 314 13.07 4.93 -6.31
N SER A 315 13.71 4.68 -5.16
CA SER A 315 14.27 3.34 -4.86
C SER A 315 13.19 2.28 -4.74
N MET A 316 11.99 2.63 -4.24
CA MET A 316 10.85 1.71 -4.15
C MET A 316 10.45 1.09 -5.49
N VAL A 317 10.68 1.78 -6.61
CA VAL A 317 10.21 1.37 -7.94
C VAL A 317 11.32 1.09 -8.95
N ASN A 318 12.56 1.50 -8.69
CA ASN A 318 13.68 1.41 -9.63
C ASN A 318 14.95 0.72 -9.08
N ALA A 319 14.99 0.29 -7.81
CA ALA A 319 16.23 -0.30 -7.28
C ALA A 319 16.64 -1.60 -8.01
N ASP A 320 17.95 -1.77 -8.21
CA ASP A 320 18.49 -3.03 -8.76
C ASP A 320 18.57 -4.08 -7.65
N CYS A 321 18.23 -5.34 -7.93
CA CYS A 321 18.41 -6.44 -6.98
C CYS A 321 19.70 -7.21 -7.27
N VAL A 322 20.55 -7.41 -6.26
CA VAL A 322 21.74 -8.25 -6.36
C VAL A 322 21.61 -9.47 -5.45
N SER A 323 21.70 -10.66 -6.04
CA SER A 323 21.72 -11.92 -5.29
C SER A 323 23.14 -12.33 -4.95
N TRP A 324 23.37 -12.71 -3.70
CA TRP A 324 24.65 -13.14 -3.14
C TRP A 324 24.55 -14.54 -2.55
N LEU A 325 25.56 -15.36 -2.78
CA LEU A 325 25.75 -16.64 -2.09
C LEU A 325 26.73 -16.46 -0.93
N VAL A 326 26.33 -16.92 0.25
CA VAL A 326 27.16 -16.96 1.45
C VAL A 326 27.65 -18.38 1.68
N HIS A 327 28.95 -18.61 1.54
CA HIS A 327 29.57 -19.90 1.76
C HIS A 327 30.95 -19.76 2.41
N GLY A 328 31.20 -20.53 3.48
CA GLY A 328 32.49 -20.49 4.19
C GLY A 328 32.86 -19.10 4.74
N GLY A 329 31.86 -18.28 5.09
CA GLY A 329 32.06 -16.90 5.55
C GLY A 329 32.35 -15.88 4.44
N ARG A 330 32.37 -16.30 3.16
CA ARG A 330 32.58 -15.42 2.00
C ARG A 330 31.26 -15.16 1.26
N GLU A 331 31.18 -13.99 0.61
CA GLU A 331 30.06 -13.58 -0.23
C GLU A 331 30.48 -13.64 -1.70
N GLN A 332 29.69 -14.35 -2.52
CA GLN A 332 29.89 -14.46 -3.96
C GLN A 332 28.67 -13.89 -4.67
N LYS A 333 28.88 -12.91 -5.55
CA LYS A 333 27.81 -12.36 -6.39
C LYS A 333 27.30 -13.44 -7.35
N LEU A 334 25.99 -13.66 -7.36
CA LEU A 334 25.33 -14.60 -8.27
C LEU A 334 24.79 -13.89 -9.50
N HIS A 335 23.97 -12.86 -9.29
CA HIS A 335 23.23 -12.20 -10.36
C HIS A 335 22.85 -10.78 -9.94
N ARG A 336 22.70 -9.89 -10.94
CA ARG A 336 22.09 -8.55 -10.79
C ARG A 336 20.88 -8.49 -11.71
N ASP A 337 19.71 -8.26 -11.14
CA ASP A 337 18.45 -8.06 -11.86
C ASP A 337 18.06 -6.59 -11.77
N THR A 338 17.98 -5.92 -12.92
CA THR A 338 17.66 -4.49 -13.02
C THR A 338 16.18 -4.22 -13.21
N SER A 339 15.34 -5.26 -13.23
CA SER A 339 13.90 -5.17 -13.56
C SER A 339 12.99 -5.82 -12.52
N SER A 340 13.58 -6.45 -11.49
CA SER A 340 12.83 -7.18 -10.47
C SER A 340 11.98 -6.32 -9.56
N VAL A 341 12.32 -5.04 -9.38
CA VAL A 341 11.68 -4.11 -8.45
C VAL A 341 10.67 -3.22 -9.16
N GLY A 342 9.57 -2.91 -8.51
CA GLY A 342 8.61 -1.93 -8.99
C GLY A 342 7.72 -2.45 -10.13
N ASN A 343 6.85 -3.40 -9.85
CA ASN A 343 6.05 -4.09 -10.86
C ASN A 343 4.54 -3.85 -10.68
N PHE A 344 3.81 -3.79 -11.80
CA PHE A 344 2.35 -3.69 -11.85
C PHE A 344 1.79 -2.68 -10.83
N ILE A 345 2.34 -1.46 -10.83
CA ILE A 345 1.90 -0.40 -9.91
C ILE A 345 0.43 -0.13 -10.21
N SER A 346 -0.43 -0.44 -9.25
CA SER A 346 -1.86 -0.63 -9.47
C SER A 346 -2.69 0.33 -8.63
N THR A 347 -3.78 0.81 -9.22
CA THR A 347 -4.84 1.53 -8.51
C THR A 347 -6.20 1.17 -9.08
N LYS A 348 -7.27 1.57 -8.38
CA LYS A 348 -8.63 1.29 -8.85
C LYS A 348 -8.94 2.21 -10.03
N SER A 349 -9.50 1.66 -11.11
CA SER A 349 -9.94 2.47 -12.25
C SER A 349 -11.10 3.40 -11.87
N ILE A 350 -11.15 4.55 -12.55
CA ILE A 350 -12.23 5.54 -12.41
C ILE A 350 -13.56 4.91 -12.79
N GLN A 351 -14.57 4.99 -11.92
CA GLN A 351 -15.94 4.51 -12.18
C GLN A 351 -16.03 3.01 -12.56
N SER A 352 -15.01 2.23 -12.23
CA SER A 352 -14.95 0.80 -12.52
C SER A 352 -14.31 0.04 -11.36
N ASP A 353 -14.60 -1.25 -11.26
CA ASP A 353 -13.96 -2.17 -10.29
C ASP A 353 -12.67 -2.80 -10.86
N GLU A 354 -12.36 -2.52 -12.13
CA GLU A 354 -11.16 -3.00 -12.79
C GLU A 354 -9.89 -2.35 -12.21
N ARG A 355 -8.78 -3.06 -12.39
CA ARG A 355 -7.45 -2.58 -12.04
C ARG A 355 -6.91 -1.68 -13.13
N ASP A 356 -6.45 -0.50 -12.74
CA ASP A 356 -5.65 0.38 -13.59
C ASP A 356 -4.15 0.15 -13.30
N ASP A 357 -3.38 -0.09 -14.35
CA ASP A 357 -1.92 -0.25 -14.26
C ASP A 357 -1.24 1.06 -14.61
N ILE A 358 -0.65 1.69 -13.61
CA ILE A 358 -0.02 2.99 -13.72
C ILE A 358 1.51 2.90 -13.64
N THR A 359 2.09 1.72 -13.89
CA THR A 359 3.56 1.52 -13.83
C THR A 359 4.32 2.52 -14.70
N GLU A 360 3.79 2.79 -15.90
CA GLU A 360 4.39 3.74 -16.84
C GLU A 360 4.36 5.20 -16.36
N ASN A 361 3.60 5.53 -15.32
CA ASN A 361 3.62 6.85 -14.69
C ASN A 361 4.82 7.01 -13.76
N TYR A 362 5.35 5.93 -13.19
CA TYR A 362 6.46 5.96 -12.23
C TYR A 362 7.82 5.71 -12.88
N LYS A 363 7.85 4.95 -13.97
CA LYS A 363 9.10 4.63 -14.67
C LYS A 363 8.87 4.37 -16.14
N TYR A 364 9.94 4.54 -16.90
CA TYR A 364 9.97 4.13 -18.30
C TYR A 364 9.98 2.60 -18.41
N ARG A 365 9.56 2.08 -19.56
CA ARG A 365 9.50 0.64 -19.80
C ARG A 365 10.88 0.01 -19.66
N GLU A 366 10.95 -1.08 -18.91
CA GLU A 366 12.17 -1.87 -18.70
C GLU A 366 12.88 -2.23 -20.01
N GLY A 367 14.21 -2.06 -20.03
CA GLY A 367 15.05 -2.35 -21.20
C GLY A 367 15.07 -1.25 -22.27
N THR A 368 14.38 -0.12 -22.05
CA THR A 368 14.49 1.06 -22.93
C THR A 368 15.66 1.96 -22.53
N PRO A 369 16.29 2.70 -23.47
CA PRO A 369 17.35 3.65 -23.12
C PRO A 369 16.90 4.71 -22.10
N GLN A 370 15.64 5.13 -22.16
CA GLN A 370 15.05 6.13 -21.27
C GLN A 370 15.01 5.65 -19.81
N GLU A 371 14.61 4.40 -19.58
CA GLU A 371 14.65 3.77 -18.24
C GLU A 371 16.06 3.83 -17.67
N ARG A 372 17.04 3.34 -18.43
CA ARG A 372 18.42 3.34 -17.93
C ARG A 372 18.99 4.73 -17.75
N GLN A 373 18.62 5.69 -18.60
CA GLN A 373 19.05 7.08 -18.47
C GLN A 373 18.49 7.73 -17.20
N ALA A 374 17.21 7.49 -16.87
CA ALA A 374 16.59 7.98 -15.63
C ALA A 374 17.29 7.39 -14.39
N PHE A 375 17.57 6.08 -14.40
CA PHE A 375 18.31 5.42 -13.31
C PHE A 375 19.72 6.00 -13.13
N LEU A 376 20.49 6.16 -14.24
CA LEU A 376 21.84 6.70 -14.18
C LEU A 376 21.86 8.17 -13.73
N LYS A 377 20.87 8.96 -14.15
CA LYS A 377 20.69 10.34 -13.69
C LYS A 377 20.45 10.40 -12.19
N ALA A 378 19.57 9.53 -11.66
CA ALA A 378 19.35 9.41 -10.22
C ALA A 378 20.65 9.08 -9.48
N LEU A 379 21.39 8.06 -9.95
CA LEU A 379 22.67 7.65 -9.35
C LEU A 379 23.70 8.79 -9.32
N GLN A 380 23.86 9.54 -10.42
CA GLN A 380 24.78 10.68 -10.50
C GLN A 380 24.44 11.77 -9.47
N LYS A 381 23.15 12.07 -9.28
CA LYS A 381 22.69 13.04 -8.28
C LYS A 381 22.99 12.58 -6.85
N LEU A 382 22.91 11.28 -6.57
CA LEU A 382 23.27 10.72 -5.26
C LEU A 382 24.77 10.83 -4.97
N GLU A 383 25.62 10.56 -5.94
CA GLU A 383 27.07 10.68 -5.82
C GLU A 383 27.53 12.14 -5.62
N ALA A 384 26.90 13.08 -6.32
CA ALA A 384 27.18 14.51 -6.19
C ALA A 384 26.91 15.02 -4.76
N ARG A 385 25.80 14.60 -4.13
CA ARG A 385 25.48 14.95 -2.74
C ARG A 385 26.46 14.35 -1.74
N ARG A 386 26.86 13.08 -1.90
CA ARG A 386 27.87 12.43 -1.03
C ARG A 386 29.20 13.18 -1.08
N SER A 387 29.60 13.65 -2.27
CA SER A 387 30.84 14.43 -2.46
C SER A 387 30.78 15.82 -1.80
N GLN A 388 29.62 16.50 -1.83
CA GLN A 388 29.44 17.80 -1.18
C GLN A 388 29.33 17.70 0.36
N GLY A 389 28.73 16.63 0.89
CA GLY A 389 28.64 16.38 2.33
C GLY A 389 30.02 16.14 2.98
N SER A 390 30.93 15.47 2.26
CA SER A 390 32.30 15.23 2.73
C SER A 390 33.17 16.51 2.82
N LEU A 391 32.77 17.61 2.16
CA LEU A 391 33.51 18.88 2.20
C LEU A 391 33.05 19.82 3.33
N ARG A 392 31.92 19.54 4.00
CA ARG A 392 31.40 20.37 5.11
C ARG A 392 31.77 19.86 6.52
N ALA A 393 32.28 18.63 6.65
CA ALA A 393 32.76 18.08 7.90
C ALA A 393 34.31 18.12 7.94
N GLY A 394 34.87 19.29 8.27
CA GLY A 394 36.32 19.46 8.29
C GLY A 394 36.78 20.58 9.24
N SER A 395 36.76 20.31 10.54
CA SER A 395 37.72 20.90 11.51
C SER A 395 37.61 20.24 12.89
N GLN A 396 38.26 19.09 13.07
CA GLN A 396 38.99 18.72 14.29
C GLN A 396 39.76 17.39 14.08
N PRO A 397 41.04 17.30 14.49
CA PRO A 397 41.84 16.09 14.27
C PRO A 397 41.68 15.11 15.45
N LEU A 398 41.22 13.90 15.19
CA LEU A 398 41.35 12.77 16.12
C LEU A 398 42.11 11.60 15.46
N ARG A 399 42.90 10.93 16.31
CA ARG A 399 43.98 9.98 16.03
C ARG A 399 43.58 8.75 15.17
N PRO A 400 44.55 8.11 14.49
CA PRO A 400 44.29 7.03 13.55
C PRO A 400 43.96 5.71 14.27
N THR A 401 42.78 5.15 13.98
CA THR A 401 42.47 3.73 14.19
C THR A 401 42.77 2.92 12.92
N PRO A 402 43.02 1.59 13.05
CA PRO A 402 43.54 0.79 11.94
C PRO A 402 42.48 0.64 10.85
N ARG A 403 42.89 0.91 9.60
CA ARG A 403 42.09 0.73 8.39
C ARG A 403 41.64 -0.72 8.27
N ILE A 404 40.35 -0.97 8.49
CA ILE A 404 39.67 -2.08 7.81
C ILE A 404 39.56 -1.66 6.35
N GLN A 405 40.03 -2.54 5.48
CA GLN A 405 40.08 -2.36 4.04
C GLN A 405 38.64 -2.36 3.51
N GLU A 406 37.97 -1.21 3.50
CA GLU A 406 36.84 -0.96 2.61
C GLU A 406 37.40 -0.97 1.19
N GLU A 407 37.43 -2.14 0.57
CA GLU A 407 37.52 -2.24 -0.87
C GLU A 407 36.38 -1.39 -1.44
N THR A 408 36.80 -0.31 -2.07
CA THR A 408 35.97 0.56 -2.87
C THR A 408 35.21 -0.34 -3.85
N ARG A 409 33.90 -0.53 -3.63
CA ARG A 409 32.97 -1.18 -4.57
C ARG A 409 32.97 -0.33 -5.85
N ARG A 410 33.99 -0.51 -6.68
CA ARG A 410 34.14 0.19 -7.96
C ARG A 410 32.96 -0.17 -8.84
N LEU A 411 32.37 0.84 -9.48
CA LEU A 411 31.49 0.69 -10.62
C LEU A 411 32.24 -0.11 -11.69
N ASP A 412 31.91 -1.39 -11.84
CA ASP A 412 32.17 -2.08 -13.09
C ASP A 412 31.21 -1.49 -14.14
N THR A 413 31.77 -0.70 -15.05
CA THR A 413 31.21 -0.50 -16.39
C THR A 413 30.88 -1.88 -16.97
N PRO A 414 29.73 -2.10 -17.65
CA PRO A 414 29.39 -3.41 -18.19
C PRO A 414 30.31 -3.76 -19.36
N SER A 415 31.52 -4.23 -19.05
CA SER A 415 32.25 -5.10 -19.96
C SER A 415 31.61 -6.47 -19.83
N LEU A 416 30.81 -6.85 -20.83
CA LEU A 416 30.38 -8.23 -21.03
C LEU A 416 31.66 -9.07 -21.10
N ARG A 417 32.01 -9.72 -19.99
CA ARG A 417 33.07 -10.72 -20.03
C ARG A 417 32.47 -11.92 -20.78
N PRO A 418 33.23 -12.63 -21.62
CA PRO A 418 32.77 -13.84 -22.30
C PRO A 418 32.22 -14.95 -21.36
N SER A 419 32.42 -14.81 -20.05
CA SER A 419 31.91 -15.67 -18.98
C SER A 419 30.44 -15.46 -18.61
N ASP A 420 29.76 -14.42 -19.11
CA ASP A 420 28.34 -14.13 -18.75
C ASP A 420 27.32 -14.90 -19.61
N ILE A 421 27.78 -15.85 -20.44
CA ILE A 421 26.89 -16.70 -21.23
C ILE A 421 26.26 -17.74 -20.29
N ILE A 422 24.99 -17.54 -19.93
CA ILE A 422 24.17 -18.53 -19.23
C ILE A 422 24.30 -19.86 -19.97
N GLN A 423 24.85 -20.89 -19.32
CA GLN A 423 25.04 -22.23 -19.94
C GLN A 423 23.91 -23.19 -19.61
N VAL A 424 23.23 -22.96 -18.48
CA VAL A 424 22.09 -23.72 -18.01
C VAL A 424 21.05 -22.75 -17.48
N SER A 425 19.78 -22.97 -17.84
CA SER A 425 18.62 -22.24 -17.34
C SER A 425 17.80 -23.12 -16.42
N LEU A 426 17.41 -22.58 -15.27
CA LEU A 426 16.50 -23.22 -14.32
C LEU A 426 15.20 -22.40 -14.24
N LYS A 427 14.05 -23.07 -14.29
CA LYS A 427 12.74 -22.40 -14.20
C LYS A 427 11.72 -23.26 -13.47
N PHE A 428 10.94 -22.65 -12.58
CA PHE A 428 9.81 -23.31 -11.94
C PHE A 428 8.53 -23.17 -12.74
N GLN A 429 7.78 -24.27 -12.88
CA GLN A 429 6.46 -24.30 -13.49
C GLN A 429 5.46 -25.04 -12.58
N LEU A 430 4.38 -24.35 -12.19
CA LEU A 430 3.29 -24.97 -11.43
C LEU A 430 2.48 -25.92 -12.34
N LEU A 431 2.10 -27.08 -11.81
CA LEU A 431 1.28 -28.07 -12.55
C LEU A 431 -0.22 -27.82 -12.43
N GLY A 432 -0.64 -26.94 -11.54
CA GLY A 432 -2.04 -26.56 -11.32
C GLY A 432 -2.14 -25.31 -10.46
N ARG A 433 -3.37 -24.85 -10.23
CA ARG A 433 -3.61 -23.74 -9.30
C ARG A 433 -3.32 -24.19 -7.87
N PRO A 434 -2.46 -23.48 -7.12
CA PRO A 434 -2.15 -23.82 -5.75
C PRO A 434 -3.31 -23.40 -4.85
N ASN A 435 -4.19 -24.33 -4.49
CA ASN A 435 -5.34 -24.06 -3.62
C ASN A 435 -4.98 -24.37 -2.17
N MET A 436 -5.46 -23.53 -1.23
CA MET A 436 -5.33 -23.81 0.19
C MET A 436 -5.98 -25.14 0.55
N GLY A 437 -5.28 -25.95 1.37
CA GLY A 437 -5.75 -27.29 1.76
C GLY A 437 -5.33 -28.42 0.82
N GLN A 438 -4.64 -28.11 -0.29
CA GLN A 438 -4.18 -29.10 -1.28
C GLN A 438 -2.65 -29.12 -1.39
N ASP A 439 -2.08 -30.23 -1.85
CA ASP A 439 -0.65 -30.31 -2.12
C ASP A 439 -0.25 -29.38 -3.28
N ILE A 440 0.88 -28.70 -3.14
CA ILE A 440 1.44 -27.86 -4.20
C ILE A 440 2.30 -28.74 -5.09
N ARG A 441 1.93 -28.87 -6.36
CA ARG A 441 2.64 -29.67 -7.37
C ARG A 441 3.26 -28.77 -8.43
N PHE A 442 4.55 -28.96 -8.69
CA PHE A 442 5.30 -28.17 -9.66
C PHE A 442 6.45 -28.98 -10.25
N VAL A 443 7.08 -28.45 -11.30
CA VAL A 443 8.30 -29.01 -11.88
C VAL A 443 9.40 -27.95 -11.90
N LEU A 444 10.63 -28.41 -11.67
CA LEU A 444 11.83 -27.67 -12.05
C LEU A 444 12.20 -28.06 -13.47
N LEU A 445 12.14 -27.11 -14.40
CA LEU A 445 12.64 -27.25 -15.76
C LEU A 445 14.11 -26.82 -15.79
N ALA A 446 14.99 -27.73 -16.22
CA ALA A 446 16.40 -27.48 -16.42
C ALA A 446 16.73 -27.62 -17.91
N LEU A 447 17.24 -26.56 -18.52
CA LEU A 447 17.63 -26.50 -19.93
C LEU A 447 19.13 -26.25 -20.04
N ASN A 448 19.84 -27.11 -20.75
CA ASN A 448 21.23 -26.89 -21.12
C ASN A 448 21.29 -26.13 -22.44
N VAL A 449 21.67 -24.85 -22.41
CA VAL A 449 21.81 -24.02 -23.62
C VAL A 449 23.21 -24.09 -24.23
N SER A 450 24.13 -24.82 -23.60
CA SER A 450 25.49 -25.03 -24.11
C SER A 450 25.57 -26.21 -25.10
N SER A 451 26.67 -26.26 -25.85
CA SER A 451 27.03 -27.39 -26.69
C SER A 451 27.75 -28.52 -25.94
N GLN A 452 27.94 -28.37 -24.62
CA GLN A 452 28.65 -29.32 -23.77
C GLN A 452 27.67 -30.08 -22.87
N PHE A 453 28.05 -31.28 -22.46
CA PHE A 453 27.31 -32.02 -21.44
C PHE A 453 27.39 -31.31 -20.08
N LYS A 454 26.31 -31.40 -19.29
CA LYS A 454 26.21 -30.79 -17.96
C LYS A 454 25.74 -31.80 -16.92
N ASP A 455 26.40 -31.81 -15.77
CA ASP A 455 26.01 -32.58 -14.59
C ASP A 455 25.76 -31.61 -13.42
N LEU A 456 24.51 -31.53 -13.00
CA LEU A 456 24.01 -30.51 -12.07
C LEU A 456 23.55 -31.17 -10.78
N LYS A 457 24.01 -30.62 -9.66
CA LYS A 457 23.36 -30.80 -8.35
C LYS A 457 22.52 -29.56 -8.07
N VAL A 458 21.22 -29.74 -7.87
CA VAL A 458 20.29 -28.64 -7.56
C VAL A 458 19.72 -28.82 -6.17
N ASN A 459 20.02 -27.89 -5.27
CA ASN A 459 19.39 -27.84 -3.95
C ASN A 459 18.11 -27.01 -4.03
N LEU A 460 17.01 -27.56 -3.55
CA LEU A 460 15.68 -26.97 -3.57
C LEU A 460 15.25 -26.64 -2.14
N SER A 461 14.62 -25.48 -1.96
CA SER A 461 14.11 -25.03 -0.66
C SER A 461 12.77 -24.33 -0.83
N ALA A 462 11.90 -24.47 0.18
CA ALA A 462 10.67 -23.68 0.30
C ALA A 462 10.60 -23.01 1.67
N GLN A 463 10.31 -21.71 1.66
CA GLN A 463 10.11 -20.87 2.84
C GLN A 463 8.83 -20.07 2.66
N SER A 464 8.07 -19.90 3.74
CA SER A 464 7.01 -18.90 3.75
C SER A 464 7.62 -17.52 3.87
N LEU A 465 7.00 -16.54 3.24
CA LEU A 465 7.43 -15.14 3.33
C LEU A 465 6.40 -14.34 4.12
N LEU A 466 6.89 -13.47 4.98
CA LEU A 466 6.10 -12.37 5.53
C LEU A 466 5.81 -11.32 4.45
N HIS A 467 4.89 -10.41 4.76
CA HIS A 467 4.49 -9.29 3.91
C HIS A 467 5.68 -8.50 3.32
N ASP A 468 6.63 -8.15 4.19
CA ASP A 468 7.87 -7.39 3.90
C ASP A 468 8.93 -8.21 3.13
N GLY A 469 8.59 -9.43 2.71
CA GLY A 469 9.50 -10.36 2.04
C GLY A 469 10.50 -11.04 2.98
N SER A 470 10.38 -10.86 4.30
CA SER A 470 11.21 -11.56 5.27
C SER A 470 10.88 -13.07 5.27
N PRO A 471 11.89 -13.96 5.17
CA PRO A 471 11.65 -15.39 5.11
C PRO A 471 11.43 -15.98 6.51
N LEU A 472 10.47 -16.89 6.62
CA LEU A 472 10.31 -17.79 7.76
C LEU A 472 11.24 -19.01 7.62
N SER A 473 11.25 -19.85 8.65
CA SER A 473 12.02 -21.10 8.62
C SER A 473 11.65 -21.97 7.42
N PRO A 474 12.64 -22.63 6.77
CA PRO A 474 12.35 -23.56 5.70
C PRO A 474 11.53 -24.75 6.24
N PHE A 475 10.51 -25.13 5.48
CA PHE A 475 9.62 -26.25 5.85
C PHE A 475 9.68 -27.40 4.85
N TRP A 476 10.30 -27.19 3.69
CA TRP A 476 10.52 -28.22 2.67
C TRP A 476 11.86 -28.00 1.99
N GLN A 477 12.59 -29.09 1.76
CA GLN A 477 13.86 -29.12 1.04
C GLN A 477 13.95 -30.39 0.22
N ASP A 478 14.64 -30.33 -0.91
CA ASP A 478 14.93 -31.48 -1.76
C ASP A 478 16.27 -31.29 -2.48
N THR A 479 16.81 -32.34 -3.08
CA THR A 479 18.04 -32.27 -3.89
C THR A 479 17.88 -33.11 -5.15
N ALA A 480 17.98 -32.45 -6.31
CA ALA A 480 17.93 -33.11 -7.60
C ALA A 480 19.34 -33.25 -8.19
N PHE A 481 19.60 -34.40 -8.80
CA PHE A 481 20.79 -34.64 -9.63
C PHE A 481 20.35 -34.77 -11.08
N ILE A 482 20.74 -33.82 -11.92
CA ILE A 482 20.25 -33.69 -13.30
C ILE A 482 21.42 -33.71 -14.25
N THR A 483 21.44 -34.72 -15.12
CA THR A 483 22.36 -34.80 -16.26
C THR A 483 21.67 -34.27 -17.51
N LEU A 484 22.31 -33.38 -18.25
CA LEU A 484 21.78 -32.78 -19.47
C LEU A 484 22.78 -32.94 -20.61
N ALA A 485 22.34 -33.60 -21.68
CA ALA A 485 23.01 -33.56 -22.97
C ALA A 485 23.00 -32.13 -23.55
N PRO A 486 23.85 -31.82 -24.54
CA PRO A 486 23.82 -30.53 -25.24
C PRO A 486 22.42 -30.21 -25.75
N GLN A 487 21.93 -28.98 -25.49
CA GLN A 487 20.60 -28.52 -25.89
C GLN A 487 19.41 -29.30 -25.29
N GLU A 488 19.63 -30.19 -24.31
CA GLU A 488 18.58 -30.97 -23.69
C GLU A 488 17.83 -30.17 -22.61
N ALA A 489 16.51 -30.39 -22.54
CA ALA A 489 15.68 -29.95 -21.43
C ALA A 489 15.14 -31.17 -20.65
N LYS A 490 15.25 -31.14 -19.32
CA LYS A 490 14.62 -32.12 -18.42
C LYS A 490 13.72 -31.42 -17.42
N THR A 491 12.75 -32.17 -16.90
CA THR A 491 11.90 -31.75 -15.80
C THR A 491 12.12 -32.64 -14.59
N TYR A 492 12.13 -32.04 -13.41
CA TYR A 492 12.17 -32.73 -12.13
C TYR A 492 10.89 -32.41 -11.35
N PRO A 493 10.03 -33.41 -11.06
CA PRO A 493 8.75 -33.19 -10.39
C PRO A 493 8.93 -32.99 -8.89
N CYS A 494 8.25 -31.99 -8.34
CA CYS A 494 8.25 -31.67 -6.91
C CYS A 494 6.82 -31.64 -6.37
N THR A 495 6.63 -32.09 -5.13
CA THR A 495 5.37 -31.97 -4.38
C THR A 495 5.65 -31.46 -2.97
N ILE A 496 4.96 -30.40 -2.57
CA ILE A 496 4.95 -29.90 -1.19
C ILE A 496 3.57 -30.24 -0.59
N PRO A 497 3.49 -31.20 0.34
CA PRO A 497 2.24 -31.59 0.97
C PRO A 497 1.61 -30.49 1.82
N TYR A 498 0.27 -30.41 1.87
CA TYR A 498 -0.46 -29.47 2.77
C TYR A 498 -0.06 -29.63 4.24
N SER A 499 0.15 -30.87 4.68
CA SER A 499 0.56 -31.18 6.04
C SER A 499 1.92 -30.57 6.41
N GLN A 500 2.80 -30.29 5.44
CA GLN A 500 4.09 -29.67 5.70
C GLN A 500 3.99 -28.15 5.78
N TYR A 501 3.30 -27.50 4.83
CA TYR A 501 3.31 -26.03 4.76
C TYR A 501 2.25 -25.37 5.65
N SER A 502 1.15 -26.06 5.98
CA SER A 502 -0.01 -25.47 6.67
C SER A 502 0.32 -24.72 7.98
N GLN A 503 1.24 -25.24 8.78
CA GLN A 503 1.64 -24.65 10.06
C GLN A 503 2.66 -23.50 9.93
N TYR A 504 3.27 -23.33 8.75
CA TYR A 504 4.30 -22.32 8.50
C TYR A 504 3.82 -21.15 7.62
N LEU A 505 2.56 -21.19 7.16
CA LEU A 505 1.99 -20.12 6.34
C LEU A 505 1.89 -18.82 7.12
N SER A 506 2.41 -17.75 6.53
CA SER A 506 2.18 -16.37 6.95
C SER A 506 0.75 -15.92 6.64
N THR A 507 0.34 -14.79 7.22
CA THR A 507 -0.94 -14.14 6.90
C THR A 507 -1.11 -13.83 5.40
N ASP A 508 -0.03 -13.41 4.71
CA ASP A 508 -0.04 -13.14 3.25
C ASP A 508 -0.09 -14.39 2.36
N LYS A 509 0.07 -15.59 2.94
CA LYS A 509 -0.09 -16.87 2.25
C LYS A 509 0.89 -17.04 1.09
N LEU A 510 2.12 -16.55 1.27
CA LEU A 510 3.20 -16.56 0.29
C LEU A 510 4.21 -17.67 0.61
N ILE A 511 4.55 -18.45 -0.41
CA ILE A 511 5.60 -19.46 -0.36
C ILE A 511 6.62 -19.14 -1.44
N ARG A 512 7.87 -18.89 -1.07
CA ARG A 512 8.98 -18.81 -2.02
C ARG A 512 9.60 -20.19 -2.16
N ILE A 513 9.71 -20.64 -3.40
CA ILE A 513 10.55 -21.77 -3.78
C ILE A 513 11.82 -21.26 -4.45
N SER A 514 12.95 -21.87 -4.13
CA SER A 514 14.25 -21.57 -4.70
C SER A 514 14.99 -22.84 -5.13
N ALA A 515 15.78 -22.71 -6.19
CA ALA A 515 16.66 -23.74 -6.73
C ALA A 515 18.06 -23.14 -6.87
N LEU A 516 19.03 -23.69 -6.16
CA LEU A 516 20.44 -23.38 -6.32
C LEU A 516 21.14 -24.53 -7.03
N GLY A 517 21.40 -24.36 -8.32
CA GLY A 517 22.14 -25.29 -9.15
C GLY A 517 23.66 -25.08 -9.03
N GLU A 518 24.39 -26.19 -8.96
CA GLU A 518 25.84 -26.26 -9.01
C GLU A 518 26.26 -27.27 -10.08
N GLU A 519 27.09 -26.82 -11.02
CA GLU A 519 27.70 -27.71 -12.00
C GLU A 519 28.91 -28.42 -11.38
N LYS A 520 29.03 -29.74 -11.54
CA LYS A 520 30.19 -30.46 -10.96
C LYS A 520 31.54 -30.03 -11.55
N SER A 521 31.54 -29.63 -12.82
CA SER A 521 32.75 -29.23 -13.57
C SER A 521 33.17 -27.78 -13.35
N ARG A 522 32.30 -26.92 -12.80
CA ARG A 522 32.57 -25.48 -12.66
C ARG A 522 32.01 -24.92 -11.36
N PRO A 523 32.69 -23.95 -10.73
CA PRO A 523 32.20 -23.30 -9.52
C PRO A 523 31.01 -22.34 -9.75
N GLU A 524 30.50 -22.24 -10.98
CA GLU A 524 29.36 -21.38 -11.31
C GLU A 524 28.08 -21.92 -10.66
N LYS A 525 27.33 -21.00 -10.06
CA LYS A 525 26.10 -21.29 -9.33
C LYS A 525 24.94 -20.60 -10.04
N ILE A 526 23.82 -21.30 -10.16
CA ILE A 526 22.64 -20.83 -10.87
C ILE A 526 21.50 -20.75 -9.88
N LEU A 527 20.89 -19.58 -9.74
CA LEU A 527 19.75 -19.38 -8.87
C LEU A 527 18.48 -19.22 -9.71
N ALA A 528 17.44 -19.98 -9.37
CA ALA A 528 16.08 -19.71 -9.81
C ALA A 528 15.19 -19.63 -8.57
N ASN A 529 14.20 -18.73 -8.60
CA ASN A 529 13.22 -18.62 -7.53
C ASN A 529 11.84 -18.29 -8.09
N LYS A 530 10.80 -18.56 -7.30
CA LYS A 530 9.41 -18.22 -7.61
C LYS A 530 8.61 -18.05 -6.33
N ILE A 531 7.77 -17.03 -6.28
CA ILE A 531 6.77 -16.87 -5.22
C ILE A 531 5.45 -17.49 -5.68
N ILE A 532 4.85 -18.27 -4.79
CA ILE A 532 3.57 -18.95 -4.94
C ILE A 532 2.59 -18.30 -3.96
N THR A 533 1.41 -17.90 -4.45
CA THR A 533 0.29 -17.44 -3.63
C THR A 533 -0.82 -18.48 -3.66
N LEU A 534 -1.31 -18.86 -2.48
CA LEU A 534 -2.41 -19.81 -2.36
C LEU A 534 -3.77 -19.17 -2.68
N SER A 535 -4.60 -19.89 -3.44
CA SER A 535 -5.99 -19.51 -3.73
C SER A 535 -6.95 -19.99 -2.63
N TYR A 536 -7.98 -19.19 -2.36
CA TYR A 536 -9.02 -19.42 -1.36
C TYR A 536 -10.42 -19.32 -1.98
N PRO A 537 -11.42 -20.04 -1.45
CA PRO A 537 -12.81 -19.78 -1.80
C PRO A 537 -13.21 -18.36 -1.34
N SER A 538 -13.87 -17.62 -2.22
CA SER A 538 -14.37 -16.27 -1.93
C SER A 538 -15.64 -16.32 -1.09
N ILE A 539 -15.92 -15.22 -0.38
CA ILE A 539 -17.25 -14.99 0.20
C ILE A 539 -18.19 -14.52 -0.92
N THR A 540 -19.35 -15.16 -1.03
CA THR A 540 -20.43 -14.72 -1.90
C THR A 540 -21.47 -13.96 -1.08
N ILE A 541 -21.91 -12.81 -1.57
CA ILE A 541 -22.94 -11.98 -0.92
C ILE A 541 -24.09 -11.80 -1.90
N ASN A 542 -25.27 -12.28 -1.53
CA ASN A 542 -26.51 -12.13 -2.27
C ASN A 542 -27.43 -11.14 -1.57
N VAL A 543 -28.08 -10.28 -2.34
CA VAL A 543 -29.08 -9.33 -1.84
C VAL A 543 -30.45 -9.90 -2.17
N LEU A 544 -31.28 -10.12 -1.14
CA LEU A 544 -32.53 -10.90 -1.25
C LEU A 544 -33.78 -10.02 -1.46
N GLY A 545 -33.62 -8.84 -2.04
CA GLY A 545 -34.71 -7.90 -2.29
C GLY A 545 -34.20 -6.58 -2.90
N PRO A 546 -35.11 -5.66 -3.26
CA PRO A 546 -34.71 -4.33 -3.70
C PRO A 546 -34.07 -3.55 -2.54
N ALA A 547 -32.96 -2.88 -2.81
CA ALA A 547 -32.31 -2.02 -1.83
C ALA A 547 -32.93 -0.61 -1.94
N ILE A 548 -33.72 -0.21 -0.96
CA ILE A 548 -34.43 1.07 -0.94
C ILE A 548 -34.10 1.79 0.37
N VAL A 549 -33.85 3.10 0.30
CA VAL A 549 -33.58 3.95 1.47
C VAL A 549 -34.72 3.81 2.48
N ASN A 550 -34.35 3.64 3.75
CA ASN A 550 -35.23 3.48 4.90
C ASN A 550 -36.16 2.25 4.86
N GLN A 551 -35.91 1.28 3.97
CA GLN A 551 -36.63 0.00 3.97
C GLN A 551 -35.74 -1.18 4.39
N PRO A 552 -36.28 -2.22 5.04
CA PRO A 552 -35.53 -3.41 5.39
C PRO A 552 -34.96 -4.14 4.16
N LEU A 553 -33.67 -4.47 4.21
CA LEU A 553 -32.94 -5.24 3.21
C LEU A 553 -32.37 -6.51 3.83
N SER A 554 -32.69 -7.67 3.25
CA SER A 554 -32.10 -8.95 3.66
C SER A 554 -30.91 -9.31 2.76
N ILE A 555 -29.81 -9.73 3.37
CA ILE A 555 -28.54 -10.07 2.73
C ILE A 555 -28.15 -11.48 3.16
N GLU A 556 -27.79 -12.32 2.20
CA GLU A 556 -27.28 -13.66 2.43
C GLU A 556 -25.77 -13.69 2.15
N VAL A 557 -25.00 -14.11 3.14
CA VAL A 557 -23.55 -14.28 3.04
C VAL A 557 -23.22 -15.77 3.06
N ILE A 558 -22.44 -16.22 2.07
CA ILE A 558 -22.12 -17.62 1.85
C ILE A 558 -20.60 -17.81 1.79
N PHE A 559 -20.12 -18.83 2.48
CA PHE A 559 -18.72 -19.25 2.47
C PHE A 559 -18.62 -20.78 2.57
N SER A 560 -17.53 -21.38 2.07
CA SER A 560 -17.28 -22.82 2.19
C SER A 560 -15.90 -23.08 2.78
N ASN A 561 -15.81 -23.97 3.77
CA ASN A 561 -14.52 -24.43 4.30
C ASN A 561 -13.78 -25.25 3.22
N PRO A 562 -12.64 -24.77 2.66
CA PRO A 562 -11.90 -25.51 1.64
C PRO A 562 -11.11 -26.71 2.19
N LEU A 563 -10.95 -26.81 3.51
CA LEU A 563 -10.07 -27.80 4.13
C LEU A 563 -10.79 -29.14 4.32
N SER A 564 -9.97 -30.18 4.36
CA SER A 564 -10.37 -31.53 4.77
C SER A 564 -10.44 -31.69 6.30
N GLU A 565 -10.15 -30.63 7.05
CA GLU A 565 -10.27 -30.55 8.50
C GLU A 565 -11.30 -29.48 8.93
N GLN A 566 -11.73 -29.54 10.20
CA GLN A 566 -12.64 -28.55 10.75
C GLN A 566 -11.93 -27.20 10.93
N VAL A 567 -12.71 -26.12 10.86
CA VAL A 567 -12.26 -24.75 11.11
C VAL A 567 -13.08 -24.19 12.26
N ALA A 568 -12.42 -23.67 13.28
CA ALA A 568 -13.04 -23.17 14.50
C ALA A 568 -12.96 -21.64 14.59
N ASP A 569 -13.60 -21.09 15.62
CA ASP A 569 -13.59 -19.66 15.94
C ASP A 569 -13.98 -18.76 14.76
N CYS A 570 -14.87 -19.26 13.90
CA CYS A 570 -15.33 -18.54 12.71
C CYS A 570 -16.15 -17.32 13.12
N VAL A 571 -15.67 -16.13 12.76
CA VAL A 571 -16.37 -14.86 12.96
C VAL A 571 -16.47 -14.14 11.63
N LEU A 572 -17.70 -13.86 11.22
CA LEU A 572 -18.03 -13.07 10.04
C LEU A 572 -18.25 -11.61 10.43
N THR A 573 -17.52 -10.70 9.80
CA THR A 573 -17.73 -9.25 9.90
C THR A 573 -18.30 -8.73 8.58
N VAL A 574 -19.36 -7.93 8.63
CA VAL A 574 -20.01 -7.33 7.45
C VAL A 574 -20.21 -5.83 7.67
N GLU A 575 -19.91 -5.03 6.64
CA GLU A 575 -20.11 -3.58 6.65
C GLU A 575 -20.37 -2.99 5.25
N GLY A 576 -20.66 -1.69 5.21
CA GLY A 576 -20.83 -0.92 3.97
C GLY A 576 -21.44 0.44 4.28
N SER A 577 -20.74 1.52 3.90
CA SER A 577 -21.21 2.90 4.10
C SER A 577 -22.58 3.12 3.46
N GLY A 578 -23.46 3.86 4.13
CA GLY A 578 -24.86 4.05 3.71
C GLY A 578 -25.77 2.81 3.77
N VAL A 579 -25.24 1.61 4.05
CA VAL A 579 -26.01 0.34 4.12
C VAL A 579 -26.09 -0.18 5.55
N PHE A 580 -25.00 -0.07 6.32
CA PHE A 580 -24.92 -0.48 7.72
C PHE A 580 -24.44 0.69 8.59
N LYS A 581 -25.20 1.08 9.62
CA LYS A 581 -24.78 2.15 10.56
C LYS A 581 -23.55 1.78 11.40
N LYS A 582 -23.29 0.48 11.55
CA LYS A 582 -22.14 -0.09 12.27
C LYS A 582 -21.79 -1.45 11.71
N GLN A 583 -20.52 -1.86 11.86
CA GLN A 583 -20.06 -3.20 11.53
C GLN A 583 -20.91 -4.25 12.25
N GLN A 584 -21.38 -5.24 11.49
CA GLN A 584 -22.06 -6.42 12.04
C GLN A 584 -21.06 -7.53 12.22
N ARG A 585 -21.05 -8.15 13.42
CA ARG A 585 -20.18 -9.29 13.72
C ARG A 585 -21.04 -10.48 14.12
N VAL A 586 -20.87 -11.60 13.42
CA VAL A 586 -21.62 -12.84 13.63
C VAL A 586 -20.65 -13.94 14.02
N LEU A 587 -20.87 -14.55 15.18
CA LEU A 587 -20.16 -15.76 15.58
C LEU A 587 -20.79 -16.97 14.89
N ILE A 588 -20.06 -17.58 13.97
CA ILE A 588 -20.45 -18.81 13.28
C ILE A 588 -20.04 -20.04 14.10
N GLY A 589 -18.91 -19.97 14.81
CA GLY A 589 -18.40 -21.07 15.62
C GLY A 589 -17.55 -22.03 14.79
N VAL A 590 -18.03 -23.26 14.57
CA VAL A 590 -17.26 -24.32 13.91
C VAL A 590 -17.83 -24.66 12.53
N LEU A 591 -16.97 -24.74 11.53
CA LEU A 591 -17.27 -25.22 10.19
C LEU A 591 -16.65 -26.60 9.95
N LYS A 592 -17.51 -27.59 9.63
CA LYS A 592 -17.08 -28.94 9.28
C LYS A 592 -16.25 -28.95 7.97
N PRO A 593 -15.43 -29.99 7.73
CA PRO A 593 -14.70 -30.15 6.47
C PRO A 593 -15.63 -30.01 5.26
N GLN A 594 -15.22 -29.23 4.25
CA GLN A 594 -15.97 -29.01 3.00
C GLN A 594 -17.41 -28.46 3.18
N HIS A 595 -17.77 -28.01 4.38
CA HIS A 595 -19.12 -27.51 4.65
C HIS A 595 -19.31 -26.10 4.11
N ARG A 596 -20.50 -25.85 3.54
CA ARG A 596 -20.94 -24.54 3.06
C ARG A 596 -21.86 -23.87 4.08
N ALA A 597 -21.39 -22.77 4.66
CA ALA A 597 -22.13 -21.95 5.59
C ALA A 597 -22.97 -20.89 4.88
N ARG A 598 -24.14 -20.59 5.44
CA ARG A 598 -25.06 -19.55 4.99
C ARG A 598 -25.52 -18.72 6.19
N VAL A 599 -25.32 -17.41 6.13
CA VAL A 599 -25.74 -16.45 7.16
C VAL A 599 -26.69 -15.44 6.53
N ILE A 600 -27.83 -15.17 7.16
CA ILE A 600 -28.78 -14.13 6.73
C ILE A 600 -28.69 -12.96 7.70
N LEU A 601 -28.50 -11.76 7.16
CA LEU A 601 -28.47 -10.50 7.89
C LEU A 601 -29.57 -9.58 7.37
N THR A 602 -30.14 -8.75 8.26
CA THR A 602 -31.08 -7.70 7.88
C THR A 602 -30.49 -6.34 8.24
N THR A 603 -30.62 -5.39 7.33
CA THR A 603 -30.20 -3.99 7.53
C THR A 603 -31.24 -3.03 6.97
N VAL A 604 -31.05 -1.73 7.19
CA VAL A 604 -31.87 -0.65 6.62
C VAL A 604 -30.92 0.35 5.97
N PRO A 605 -30.77 0.35 4.63
CA PRO A 605 -29.98 1.35 3.93
C PRO A 605 -30.51 2.76 4.21
N PHE A 606 -29.62 3.72 4.38
CA PHE A 606 -29.97 5.10 4.74
C PHE A 606 -29.35 6.15 3.83
N LYS A 607 -28.53 5.73 2.85
CA LYS A 607 -28.06 6.59 1.76
C LYS A 607 -28.30 5.91 0.41
N SER A 608 -28.76 6.69 -0.57
CA SER A 608 -29.07 6.26 -1.94
C SER A 608 -27.82 6.22 -2.85
N GLY A 609 -27.93 5.57 -4.01
CA GLY A 609 -26.91 5.54 -5.05
C GLY A 609 -26.05 4.27 -5.01
N PRO A 610 -24.91 4.26 -5.73
CA PRO A 610 -23.98 3.13 -5.72
C PRO A 610 -23.40 2.91 -4.33
N ARG A 611 -23.46 1.68 -3.83
CA ARG A 611 -22.90 1.27 -2.53
C ARG A 611 -22.21 -0.08 -2.66
N GLN A 612 -21.34 -0.41 -1.71
CA GLN A 612 -20.68 -1.71 -1.65
C GLN A 612 -20.84 -2.34 -0.27
N ILE A 613 -21.34 -3.57 -0.24
CA ILE A 613 -21.34 -4.42 0.95
C ILE A 613 -20.04 -5.20 0.95
N GLN A 614 -19.36 -5.26 2.08
CA GLN A 614 -18.08 -5.93 2.26
C GLN A 614 -18.18 -6.92 3.41
N ALA A 615 -17.48 -8.04 3.28
CA ALA A 615 -17.45 -9.09 4.27
C ALA A 615 -16.01 -9.59 4.50
N ASN A 616 -15.71 -9.91 5.75
CA ASN A 616 -14.50 -10.62 6.15
C ASN A 616 -14.84 -11.82 7.04
N LEU A 617 -14.25 -12.96 6.78
CA LEU A 617 -14.29 -14.13 7.65
C LEU A 617 -12.91 -14.37 8.26
N ARG A 618 -12.85 -14.41 9.59
CA ARG A 618 -11.68 -14.90 10.33
C ARG A 618 -11.99 -16.22 11.02
N SER A 619 -10.96 -16.98 11.33
CA SER A 619 -11.01 -18.25 12.07
C SER A 619 -9.63 -18.59 12.67
N ASP A 620 -9.53 -19.73 13.33
CA ASP A 620 -8.25 -20.29 13.78
C ASP A 620 -7.29 -20.60 12.60
N LYS A 621 -7.82 -21.13 11.49
CA LYS A 621 -7.05 -21.53 10.28
C LYS A 621 -6.92 -20.45 9.21
N PHE A 622 -7.85 -19.50 9.14
CA PHE A 622 -7.84 -18.40 8.16
C PHE A 622 -7.87 -17.06 8.87
N LYS A 623 -6.83 -16.24 8.68
CA LYS A 623 -6.76 -14.90 9.28
C LYS A 623 -7.73 -13.92 8.60
N ASP A 624 -7.89 -14.05 7.29
CA ASP A 624 -8.83 -13.28 6.49
C ASP A 624 -9.32 -14.07 5.27
N ILE A 625 -10.60 -13.90 4.94
CA ILE A 625 -11.20 -14.22 3.65
C ILE A 625 -12.18 -13.10 3.36
N LYS A 626 -11.93 -12.35 2.29
CA LYS A 626 -12.71 -11.16 1.93
C LYS A 626 -13.72 -11.48 0.82
N GLY A 627 -14.80 -10.72 0.78
CA GLY A 627 -15.71 -10.66 -0.35
C GLY A 627 -16.48 -9.35 -0.35
N TYR A 628 -17.06 -9.01 -1.49
CA TYR A 628 -17.87 -7.81 -1.65
C TYR A 628 -19.02 -8.02 -2.61
N ARG A 629 -19.98 -7.08 -2.58
CA ARG A 629 -21.06 -6.97 -3.54
C ARG A 629 -21.43 -5.50 -3.72
N ASN A 630 -21.36 -5.03 -4.96
CA ASN A 630 -21.92 -3.74 -5.33
C ASN A 630 -23.44 -3.84 -5.39
N ILE A 631 -24.09 -2.79 -4.92
CA ILE A 631 -25.54 -2.61 -4.96
C ILE A 631 -25.85 -1.18 -5.38
N TYR A 632 -27.07 -0.96 -5.85
CA TYR A 632 -27.62 0.37 -6.02
C TYR A 632 -28.80 0.52 -5.06
N VAL A 633 -28.80 1.58 -4.26
CA VAL A 633 -29.87 1.87 -3.29
C VAL A 633 -30.77 2.96 -3.85
N ASP A 634 -32.04 2.65 -4.08
CA ASP A 634 -33.02 3.61 -4.60
C ASP A 634 -33.57 4.51 -3.48
N PHE A 635 -33.97 5.75 -3.81
CA PHE A 635 -34.54 6.70 -2.83
C PHE A 635 -35.87 6.26 -2.21
N GLY A 636 -36.57 5.30 -2.83
CA GLY A 636 -37.96 5.00 -2.50
C GLY A 636 -38.88 6.14 -2.97
N LEU A 637 -40.04 5.78 -3.51
CA LEU A 637 -41.08 6.76 -3.87
C LEU A 637 -41.92 7.14 -2.65
#